data_AF-A0A951X3T1-F1
#
_entry.id   AF-A0A951X3T1-F1
#
_cell.length_a   1.000
_cell.length_b   1.000
_cell.length_c   1.000
_cell.angle_alpha   90.00
_cell.angle_beta   90.00
_cell.angle_gamma   90.00
#
_symmetry.space_group_name_H-M   'P 1'
#
loop_
_entity.id
_entity.type
_entity.pdbx_description
1 polymer ?
#
loop_
_entity_poly.entity_id
_entity_poly.type
_entity_poly.pdbx_seq_one_letter_code
_entity_poly.pdbx_strand_id
1 'polypeptide(L)'
;MASARSAASYLSTRLHAYLRALFDDPWRLALITLALLYVVIFTQMAWATHAGMRTHKADLGQIDQAIWNSSRGRLLAQTDNGFEATRLTDHVEPILVLISPIYWLWDDVRAVLLLQVVAVAIGVLPLYALAMRQFETFLSARERTHVWLLEPLYQLARPLAFALGLAYLLAPQLQSAVLTEFHAAPLAVPMILWAFWAVSARRWGQVGVAVLLAALVKEEIALLAAGLGVWGMWRAWWDGRVVPNGANGVDAGKAAGVRRSTQQSKRKTRREKNRRLSRAPAPRARWYGLNATRAGFVMGAGTALLALGWFLAATFVIVPAHAADLYGAAESTYFQRYGALGDSSASILRSMVTQPGLVWQIATEAPRLAYLVGLFVAFAWFSLLGAEILLLALPVLLANQLSAYPAQYYGEFHYSAPLVPYFAVAAAYGLPRLWRWVNRSIMDQASPAFQHLPAAGTGTMALVSMVQNARTALRPILATLLLVWTLGWSVANYLEHGRGPLAARYDPTPVTAHGRLLDEFVAQLPPDAAVTATAAVHPHVSHRRYVYQFPMGLDAPVPADWALLDVTTNTDMAPGDLKNTVDEMLSGDWGVVDAADGFLLLRKGAPAHSIPDDFYGFTRRAPGRPLPTPLATDDVAAVDWPRWRETRLSATYRIGAGFDPRVHAPQLEVVTPALETVSTLDSTTPPALVWYPPDRWQEGETIRVTTLPLYLPRTVAVLSGAAGAPTAIFRRTQHDRLVQLPAALAEAADLPAALQPALLAPLQGTAGRFALTGGETLAVQGWLESRRSWPGDTVDLWLQWRGAAWPANFVPFVHLREDDANVAQMDGPPRFFTLYDANTVLAAAGYANDWRQFAIPADARAGATWSVVVGLYDPATGQRLSLVDAQGQPVGDELVIGPVRVAAPPVPDQACALIPATCAAQAP
;
A
#
# COMPACT_ATOMS: atom_id res chain seq x y z
N MET A 1 47.85 -9.20 -28.64
CA MET A 1 47.82 -7.85 -28.02
C MET A 1 47.10 -6.78 -28.86
N ALA A 2 47.26 -6.72 -30.19
CA ALA A 2 46.62 -5.69 -31.04
C ALA A 2 45.08 -5.77 -31.13
N SER A 3 44.48 -6.98 -31.12
CA SER A 3 43.01 -7.14 -31.16
C SER A 3 42.31 -6.79 -29.84
N ALA A 4 42.98 -7.02 -28.69
CA ALA A 4 42.47 -6.63 -27.38
C ALA A 4 42.43 -5.10 -27.20
N ARG A 5 43.45 -4.39 -27.71
CA ARG A 5 43.48 -2.92 -27.70
C ARG A 5 42.41 -2.30 -28.62
N SER A 6 42.11 -2.92 -29.76
CA SER A 6 41.03 -2.43 -30.65
C SER A 6 39.63 -2.70 -30.08
N ALA A 7 39.43 -3.82 -29.39
CA ALA A 7 38.18 -4.12 -28.68
C ALA A 7 37.96 -3.16 -27.51
N ALA A 8 38.98 -2.91 -26.68
CA ALA A 8 38.91 -1.96 -25.56
C ALA A 8 38.66 -0.52 -26.05
N SER A 9 39.32 -0.08 -27.12
CA SER A 9 39.06 1.23 -27.75
C SER A 9 37.62 1.33 -28.26
N TYR A 10 37.12 0.30 -28.95
CA TYR A 10 35.75 0.25 -29.47
C TYR A 10 34.68 0.30 -28.36
N LEU A 11 34.91 -0.46 -27.27
CA LEU A 11 34.08 -0.43 -26.06
C LEU A 11 34.12 0.95 -25.41
N SER A 12 35.29 1.58 -25.29
CA SER A 12 35.42 2.92 -24.70
C SER A 12 34.68 3.98 -25.53
N THR A 13 34.76 3.95 -26.86
CA THR A 13 34.10 4.93 -27.73
C THR A 13 32.58 4.76 -27.70
N ARG A 14 32.08 3.52 -27.65
CA ARG A 14 30.65 3.26 -27.47
C ARG A 14 30.16 3.65 -26.09
N LEU A 15 30.93 3.40 -25.04
CA LEU A 15 30.60 3.81 -23.67
C LEU A 15 30.55 5.34 -23.57
N HIS A 16 31.55 6.05 -24.12
CA HIS A 16 31.56 7.52 -24.14
C HIS A 16 30.39 8.12 -24.94
N ALA A 17 30.01 7.50 -26.06
CA ALA A 17 28.84 7.94 -26.84
C ALA A 17 27.53 7.65 -26.09
N TYR A 18 27.45 6.53 -25.38
CA TYR A 18 26.29 6.16 -24.56
C TYR A 18 26.13 7.07 -23.34
N LEU A 19 27.22 7.37 -22.63
CA LEU A 19 27.25 8.31 -21.51
C LEU A 19 26.87 9.72 -21.97
N ARG A 20 27.44 10.22 -23.08
CA ARG A 20 27.03 11.51 -23.65
C ARG A 20 25.54 11.55 -23.99
N ALA A 21 25.03 10.54 -24.70
CA ALA A 21 23.60 10.44 -25.01
C ALA A 21 22.69 10.28 -23.78
N LEU A 22 23.24 9.92 -22.62
CA LEU A 22 22.52 9.89 -21.35
C LEU A 22 22.37 11.30 -20.74
N PHE A 23 23.40 12.15 -20.89
CA PHE A 23 23.47 13.49 -20.33
C PHE A 23 23.01 14.61 -21.29
N ASP A 24 22.90 14.33 -22.59
CA ASP A 24 22.48 15.30 -23.61
C ASP A 24 20.97 15.65 -23.55
N ASP A 25 20.16 14.86 -22.82
CA ASP A 25 18.73 15.11 -22.62
C ASP A 25 18.45 15.48 -21.15
N PRO A 26 18.20 16.77 -20.83
CA PRO A 26 18.01 17.22 -19.45
C PRO A 26 16.79 16.59 -18.78
N TRP A 27 15.75 16.24 -19.53
CA TRP A 27 14.55 15.61 -18.99
C TRP A 27 14.83 14.17 -18.55
N ARG A 28 15.63 13.46 -19.34
CA ARG A 28 16.09 12.12 -18.99
C ARG A 28 17.00 12.15 -17.76
N LEU A 29 17.90 13.12 -17.68
CA LEU A 29 18.76 13.30 -16.50
C LEU A 29 17.94 13.60 -15.26
N ALA A 30 16.94 14.49 -15.35
CA ALA A 30 16.02 14.77 -14.25
C ALA A 30 15.27 13.51 -13.78
N LEU A 31 14.77 12.68 -14.70
CA LEU A 31 14.14 11.40 -14.33
C LEU A 31 15.11 10.43 -13.65
N ILE A 32 16.36 10.34 -14.10
CA ILE A 32 17.37 9.50 -13.46
C ILE A 32 17.61 9.98 -12.02
N THR A 33 17.74 11.30 -11.82
CA THR A 33 17.88 11.87 -10.48
C THR A 33 16.68 11.54 -9.59
N LEU A 34 15.46 11.66 -10.11
CA LEU A 34 14.24 11.31 -9.38
C LEU A 34 14.13 9.80 -9.08
N ALA A 35 14.60 8.94 -10.00
CA ALA A 35 14.67 7.51 -9.79
C ALA A 35 15.71 7.15 -8.71
N LEU A 36 16.86 7.84 -8.66
CA LEU A 36 17.84 7.67 -7.58
C LEU A 36 17.28 8.14 -6.24
N LEU A 37 16.56 9.26 -6.21
CA LEU A 37 15.87 9.73 -5.01
C LEU A 37 14.81 8.72 -4.53
N TYR A 38 14.02 8.17 -5.46
CA TYR A 38 13.08 7.07 -5.18
C TYR A 38 13.81 5.89 -4.53
N VAL A 39 14.94 5.46 -5.10
CA VAL A 39 15.73 4.35 -4.54
C VAL A 39 16.17 4.65 -3.12
N VAL A 40 16.72 5.84 -2.85
CA VAL A 40 17.17 6.21 -1.51
C VAL A 40 16.02 6.19 -0.51
N ILE A 41 14.90 6.86 -0.82
CA ILE A 41 13.75 6.99 0.07
C ILE A 41 13.13 5.62 0.38
N PHE A 42 12.76 4.86 -0.65
CA PHE A 42 12.03 3.61 -0.46
C PHE A 42 12.92 2.48 0.09
N THR A 43 14.24 2.52 -0.17
CA THR A 43 15.18 1.60 0.49
C THR A 43 15.31 1.92 1.98
N GLN A 44 15.46 3.20 2.35
CA GLN A 44 15.53 3.58 3.77
C GLN A 44 14.25 3.20 4.52
N MET A 45 13.09 3.41 3.91
CA MET A 45 11.81 3.00 4.50
C MET A 45 11.70 1.47 4.62
N ALA A 46 12.08 0.70 3.59
CA ALA A 46 12.07 -0.76 3.65
C ALA A 46 13.02 -1.31 4.71
N TRP A 47 14.23 -0.74 4.83
CA TRP A 47 15.19 -1.11 5.87
C TRP A 47 14.72 -0.72 7.27
N ALA A 48 14.04 0.43 7.43
CA ALA A 48 13.46 0.82 8.71
C ALA A 48 12.31 -0.11 9.12
N THR A 49 11.50 -0.58 8.17
CA THR A 49 10.47 -1.61 8.43
C THR A 49 11.10 -2.92 8.88
N HIS A 50 12.20 -3.36 8.24
CA HIS A 50 12.93 -4.54 8.68
C HIS A 50 13.56 -4.35 10.07
N ALA A 51 14.36 -3.29 10.27
CA ALA A 51 15.01 -3.00 11.56
C ALA A 51 14.01 -2.71 12.70
N GLY A 52 12.81 -2.25 12.38
CA GLY A 52 11.72 -2.08 13.34
C GLY A 52 10.92 -3.36 13.61
N MET A 53 11.40 -4.52 13.16
CA MET A 53 10.77 -5.84 13.33
C MET A 53 9.32 -5.90 12.80
N ARG A 54 9.07 -5.24 11.66
CA ARG A 54 7.78 -5.26 10.94
C ARG A 54 7.82 -6.10 9.66
N THR A 55 8.82 -6.97 9.53
CA THR A 55 8.93 -7.99 8.48
C THR A 55 8.80 -9.36 9.11
N HIS A 56 8.20 -10.34 8.42
CA HIS A 56 7.80 -11.61 9.06
C HIS A 56 8.28 -12.84 8.28
N LYS A 57 8.24 -14.01 8.94
CA LYS A 57 8.55 -15.31 8.31
C LYS A 57 7.76 -15.53 7.02
N ALA A 58 6.45 -15.28 7.05
CA ALA A 58 5.51 -15.65 5.99
C ALA A 58 5.78 -14.96 4.64
N ASP A 59 6.37 -13.77 4.63
CA ASP A 59 6.73 -13.07 3.38
C ASP A 59 8.25 -13.00 3.23
N LEU A 60 8.94 -12.08 3.92
CA LEU A 60 10.37 -11.87 3.72
C LEU A 60 11.22 -13.10 4.10
N GLY A 61 10.99 -13.68 5.29
CA GLY A 61 11.88 -14.69 5.86
C GLY A 61 12.02 -15.96 5.02
N GLN A 62 10.90 -16.50 4.54
CA GLN A 62 10.91 -17.71 3.71
C GLN A 62 11.50 -17.47 2.32
N ILE A 63 11.20 -16.32 1.69
CA ILE A 63 11.70 -16.00 0.34
C ILE A 63 13.19 -15.72 0.38
N ASP A 64 13.65 -14.94 1.37
CA ASP A 64 15.07 -14.63 1.58
C ASP A 64 15.88 -15.92 1.83
N GLN A 65 15.39 -16.84 2.66
CA GLN A 65 16.04 -18.13 2.88
C GLN A 65 16.17 -18.94 1.58
N ALA A 66 15.13 -18.96 0.73
CA ALA A 66 15.15 -19.67 -0.55
C ALA A 66 16.19 -19.08 -1.52
N ILE A 67 16.31 -17.76 -1.59
CA ILE A 67 17.34 -17.07 -2.38
C ILE A 67 18.73 -17.38 -1.80
N TRP A 68 18.88 -17.34 -0.47
CA TRP A 68 20.15 -17.57 0.22
C TRP A 68 20.65 -19.00 -0.02
N ASN A 69 19.79 -20.00 0.18
CA ASN A 69 20.13 -21.39 -0.10
C ASN A 69 20.49 -21.63 -1.57
N SER A 70 19.82 -20.94 -2.51
CA SER A 70 20.16 -20.99 -3.94
C SER A 70 21.59 -20.48 -4.20
N SER A 71 22.01 -19.43 -3.50
CA SER A 71 23.39 -18.89 -3.59
C SER A 71 24.46 -19.89 -3.09
N ARG A 72 24.04 -20.89 -2.30
CA ARG A 72 24.86 -21.98 -1.74
C ARG A 72 24.67 -23.32 -2.47
N GLY A 73 24.01 -23.32 -3.63
CA GLY A 73 23.79 -24.50 -4.47
C GLY A 73 22.58 -25.37 -4.09
N ARG A 74 21.79 -24.96 -3.09
CA ARG A 74 20.53 -25.61 -2.70
C ARG A 74 19.36 -24.84 -3.32
N LEU A 75 19.08 -25.14 -4.59
CA LEU A 75 18.14 -24.37 -5.40
C LEU A 75 16.73 -24.33 -4.77
N LEU A 76 16.26 -23.12 -4.48
CA LEU A 76 14.92 -22.84 -3.94
C LEU A 76 14.57 -23.63 -2.67
N ALA A 77 15.57 -24.08 -1.90
CA ALA A 77 15.34 -24.81 -0.66
C ALA A 77 15.00 -23.84 0.49
N GLN A 78 13.99 -24.18 1.27
CA GLN A 78 13.55 -23.42 2.44
C GLN A 78 13.16 -24.38 3.56
N THR A 79 12.80 -23.85 4.73
CA THR A 79 12.15 -24.58 5.79
C THR A 79 10.72 -24.10 5.96
N ASP A 80 9.76 -25.03 5.90
CA ASP A 80 8.34 -24.72 6.05
C ASP A 80 7.63 -25.82 6.85
N ASN A 81 6.69 -25.42 7.71
CA ASN A 81 5.96 -26.31 8.63
C ASN A 81 6.84 -27.28 9.44
N GLY A 82 8.08 -26.90 9.77
CA GLY A 82 9.02 -27.74 10.51
C GLY A 82 9.84 -28.72 9.64
N PHE A 83 9.71 -28.68 8.32
CA PHE A 83 10.39 -29.57 7.39
C PHE A 83 11.29 -28.82 6.41
N GLU A 84 12.28 -29.52 5.85
CA GLU A 84 13.00 -29.03 4.66
C GLU A 84 12.05 -29.13 3.46
N ALA A 85 11.77 -27.99 2.86
CA ALA A 85 10.82 -27.84 1.76
C ALA A 85 11.48 -27.13 0.58
N THR A 86 10.73 -27.01 -0.51
CA THR A 86 11.11 -26.17 -1.64
C THR A 86 10.08 -25.07 -1.82
N ARG A 87 10.51 -23.89 -2.26
CA ARG A 87 9.62 -22.79 -2.64
C ARG A 87 8.55 -23.20 -3.66
N LEU A 88 8.83 -24.24 -4.45
CA LEU A 88 7.94 -24.81 -5.46
C LEU A 88 6.64 -25.40 -4.88
N THR A 89 6.51 -25.55 -3.56
CA THR A 89 5.25 -25.94 -2.89
C THR A 89 4.16 -24.88 -3.05
N ASP A 90 4.54 -23.60 -3.06
CA ASP A 90 3.62 -22.46 -3.12
C ASP A 90 3.64 -21.78 -4.50
N HIS A 91 4.85 -21.50 -5.00
CA HIS A 91 5.09 -20.65 -6.17
C HIS A 91 6.32 -21.10 -6.96
N VAL A 92 6.29 -20.88 -8.28
CA VAL A 92 7.40 -21.21 -9.17
C VAL A 92 8.12 -19.93 -9.57
N GLU A 93 9.16 -19.58 -8.79
CA GLU A 93 9.93 -18.34 -8.94
C GLU A 93 11.42 -18.57 -9.31
N PRO A 94 11.75 -19.13 -10.50
CA PRO A 94 13.15 -19.36 -10.90
C PRO A 94 14.04 -18.11 -10.90
N ILE A 95 13.45 -16.91 -11.00
CA ILE A 95 14.18 -15.65 -10.90
C ILE A 95 14.96 -15.54 -9.59
N LEU A 96 14.48 -16.15 -8.51
CA LEU A 96 15.14 -16.16 -7.20
C LEU A 96 16.53 -16.81 -7.28
N VAL A 97 16.68 -17.85 -8.09
CA VAL A 97 17.99 -18.48 -8.35
C VAL A 97 18.90 -17.52 -9.11
N LEU A 98 18.38 -16.80 -10.11
CA LEU A 98 19.17 -15.87 -10.93
C LEU A 98 19.66 -14.65 -10.15
N ILE A 99 18.89 -14.19 -9.15
CA ILE A 99 19.29 -13.05 -8.30
C ILE A 99 20.12 -13.49 -7.09
N SER A 100 20.14 -14.78 -6.74
CA SER A 100 20.88 -15.31 -5.58
C SER A 100 22.38 -14.96 -5.51
N PRO A 101 23.12 -14.73 -6.63
CA PRO A 101 24.48 -14.22 -6.56
C PRO A 101 24.63 -12.86 -5.87
N ILE A 102 23.53 -12.13 -5.61
CA ILE A 102 23.56 -10.89 -4.82
C ILE A 102 24.17 -11.10 -3.43
N TYR A 103 23.95 -12.27 -2.82
CA TYR A 103 24.51 -12.60 -1.51
C TYR A 103 26.02 -12.92 -1.55
N TRP A 104 26.62 -13.10 -2.73
CA TRP A 104 28.08 -13.14 -2.85
C TRP A 104 28.71 -11.74 -2.76
N LEU A 105 27.92 -10.68 -3.03
CA LEU A 105 28.33 -9.29 -2.89
C LEU A 105 28.02 -8.76 -1.49
N TRP A 106 26.84 -9.10 -0.97
CA TRP A 106 26.38 -8.67 0.35
C TRP A 106 25.44 -9.73 0.94
N ASP A 107 25.97 -10.57 1.84
CA ASP A 107 25.26 -11.65 2.54
C ASP A 107 24.35 -11.07 3.65
N ASP A 108 23.31 -10.33 3.23
CA ASP A 108 22.35 -9.67 4.11
C ASP A 108 20.99 -9.50 3.40
N VAL A 109 19.89 -9.73 4.12
CA VAL A 109 18.51 -9.60 3.60
C VAL A 109 18.21 -8.20 3.03
N ARG A 110 18.87 -7.16 3.53
CA ARG A 110 18.76 -5.79 3.01
C ARG A 110 19.17 -5.68 1.54
N ALA A 111 19.99 -6.59 1.03
CA ALA A 111 20.41 -6.62 -0.36
C ALA A 111 19.24 -6.89 -1.31
N VAL A 112 18.32 -7.82 -0.97
CA VAL A 112 17.15 -8.11 -1.82
C VAL A 112 16.08 -7.04 -1.74
N LEU A 113 15.91 -6.40 -0.57
CA LEU A 113 15.04 -5.22 -0.42
C LEU A 113 15.51 -4.07 -1.33
N LEU A 114 16.82 -3.77 -1.33
CA LEU A 114 17.42 -2.79 -2.24
C LEU A 114 17.24 -3.18 -3.72
N LEU A 115 17.51 -4.45 -4.06
CA LEU A 115 17.38 -4.96 -5.42
C LEU A 115 15.96 -4.75 -5.97
N GLN A 116 14.93 -5.05 -5.17
CA GLN A 116 13.53 -4.85 -5.54
C GLN A 116 13.22 -3.39 -5.86
N VAL A 117 13.65 -2.46 -5.00
CA VAL A 117 13.45 -1.02 -5.20
C VAL A 117 14.16 -0.52 -6.46
N VAL A 118 15.42 -0.95 -6.67
CA VAL A 118 16.20 -0.60 -7.86
C VAL A 118 15.57 -1.15 -9.14
N ALA A 119 15.08 -2.40 -9.11
CA ALA A 119 14.41 -3.03 -10.24
C ALA A 119 13.15 -2.26 -10.66
N VAL A 120 12.35 -1.81 -9.70
CA VAL A 120 11.18 -0.96 -10.00
C VAL A 120 11.64 0.40 -10.55
N ALA A 121 12.58 1.08 -9.90
CA ALA A 121 13.01 2.43 -10.31
C ALA A 121 13.60 2.44 -11.75
N ILE A 122 14.41 1.45 -12.12
CA ILE A 122 15.05 1.39 -13.45
C ILE A 122 14.04 1.23 -14.60
N GLY A 123 12.83 0.74 -14.31
CA GLY A 123 11.73 0.65 -15.27
C GLY A 123 11.34 1.97 -15.93
N VAL A 124 11.62 3.12 -15.29
CA VAL A 124 11.34 4.44 -15.86
C VAL A 124 12.12 4.70 -17.17
N LEU A 125 13.30 4.08 -17.33
CA LEU A 125 14.16 4.29 -18.50
C LEU A 125 13.58 3.72 -19.80
N PRO A 126 13.21 2.42 -19.87
CA PRO A 126 12.52 1.89 -21.05
C PRO A 126 11.16 2.55 -21.29
N LEU A 127 10.45 2.99 -20.24
CA LEU A 127 9.18 3.71 -20.38
C LEU A 127 9.38 5.08 -21.07
N TYR A 128 10.33 5.90 -20.59
CA TYR A 128 10.65 7.19 -21.21
C TYR A 128 11.08 7.01 -22.67
N ALA A 129 11.95 6.04 -22.93
CA ALA A 129 12.41 5.73 -24.29
C ALA A 129 11.28 5.24 -25.20
N LEU A 130 10.32 4.47 -24.66
CA LEU A 130 9.14 4.02 -25.39
C LEU A 130 8.23 5.21 -25.73
N ALA A 131 7.93 6.08 -24.76
CA ALA A 131 7.08 7.25 -24.95
C ALA A 131 7.65 8.17 -26.05
N MET A 132 8.95 8.50 -25.98
CA MET A 132 9.63 9.27 -27.03
C MET A 132 9.48 8.63 -28.41
N ARG A 133 9.62 7.30 -28.48
CA ARG A 133 9.50 6.57 -29.74
C ARG A 133 8.07 6.58 -30.29
N GLN A 134 7.05 6.58 -29.44
CA GLN A 134 5.67 6.71 -29.90
C GLN A 134 5.42 8.10 -30.51
N PHE A 135 6.00 9.16 -29.97
CA PHE A 135 5.95 10.49 -30.60
C PHE A 135 6.69 10.50 -31.95
N GLU A 136 7.87 9.89 -32.06
CA GLU A 136 8.61 9.80 -33.33
C GLU A 136 7.83 9.14 -34.46
N THR A 137 6.84 8.30 -34.15
CA THR A 137 5.99 7.67 -35.19
C THR A 137 5.12 8.68 -35.94
N PHE A 138 5.08 9.95 -35.53
CA PHE A 138 4.51 11.05 -36.31
C PHE A 138 5.35 11.38 -37.55
N LEU A 139 6.63 11.02 -37.54
CA LEU A 139 7.57 11.26 -38.61
C LEU A 139 7.93 9.93 -39.30
N SER A 140 7.95 9.95 -40.63
CA SER A 140 8.51 8.87 -41.44
C SER A 140 10.01 8.71 -41.18
N ALA A 141 10.56 7.55 -41.54
CA ALA A 141 12.00 7.28 -41.37
C ALA A 141 12.88 8.33 -42.08
N ARG A 142 12.42 8.90 -43.20
CA ARG A 142 13.12 9.96 -43.92
C ARG A 142 13.04 11.30 -43.18
N GLU A 143 11.86 11.66 -42.68
CA GLU A 143 11.66 12.91 -41.93
C GLU A 143 12.48 12.97 -40.64
N ARG A 144 12.67 11.82 -39.96
CA ARG A 144 13.53 11.75 -38.75
C ARG A 144 15.00 12.08 -39.01
N THR A 145 15.47 12.03 -40.26
CA THR A 145 16.85 12.44 -40.60
C THR A 145 17.01 13.96 -40.65
N HIS A 146 15.91 14.70 -40.64
CA HIS A 146 15.88 16.16 -40.74
C HIS A 146 15.68 16.80 -39.36
N VAL A 147 16.75 17.39 -38.81
CA VAL A 147 16.77 17.97 -37.46
C VAL A 147 15.67 19.02 -37.26
N TRP A 148 15.36 19.83 -38.28
CA TRP A 148 14.31 20.86 -38.20
C TRP A 148 12.87 20.31 -38.10
N LEU A 149 12.65 19.03 -38.38
CA LEU A 149 11.37 18.35 -38.13
C LEU A 149 11.38 17.60 -36.80
N LEU A 150 12.54 17.04 -36.43
CA LEU A 150 12.70 16.23 -35.24
C LEU A 150 12.74 17.06 -33.95
N GLU A 151 13.50 18.15 -33.93
CA GLU A 151 13.72 18.92 -32.71
C GLU A 151 12.44 19.60 -32.19
N PRO A 152 11.58 20.22 -33.02
CA PRO A 152 10.30 20.76 -32.55
C PRO A 152 9.37 19.70 -31.96
N LEU A 153 9.39 18.47 -32.51
CA LEU A 153 8.65 17.35 -31.93
C LEU A 153 9.22 16.97 -30.56
N TYR A 154 10.54 16.92 -30.41
CA TYR A 154 11.20 16.57 -29.16
C TYR A 154 11.01 17.63 -28.07
N GLN A 155 10.95 18.90 -28.43
CA GLN A 155 10.63 19.99 -27.48
C GLN A 155 9.26 19.79 -26.81
N LEU A 156 8.30 19.18 -27.51
CA LEU A 156 6.97 18.86 -26.98
C LEU A 156 6.93 17.47 -26.33
N ALA A 157 7.59 16.49 -26.93
CA ALA A 157 7.55 15.09 -26.50
C ALA A 157 8.33 14.84 -25.20
N ARG A 158 9.48 15.49 -25.00
CA ARG A 158 10.33 15.27 -23.81
C ARG A 158 9.62 15.63 -22.49
N PRO A 159 8.98 16.80 -22.33
CA PRO A 159 8.19 17.11 -21.13
C PRO A 159 7.05 16.12 -20.88
N LEU A 160 6.35 15.68 -21.93
CA LEU A 160 5.24 14.72 -21.81
C LEU A 160 5.73 13.31 -21.44
N ALA A 161 6.82 12.85 -22.04
CA ALA A 161 7.48 11.60 -21.69
C ALA A 161 8.05 11.65 -20.26
N PHE A 162 8.59 12.81 -19.86
CA PHE A 162 9.01 13.08 -18.48
C PHE A 162 7.84 12.95 -17.51
N ALA A 163 6.70 13.58 -17.80
CA ALA A 163 5.52 13.52 -16.95
C ALA A 163 4.98 12.09 -16.79
N LEU A 164 5.00 11.27 -17.84
CA LEU A 164 4.65 9.84 -17.73
C LEU A 164 5.67 9.05 -16.90
N GLY A 165 6.97 9.34 -17.05
CA GLY A 165 8.02 8.73 -16.23
C GLY A 165 7.91 9.11 -14.75
N LEU A 166 7.56 10.37 -14.46
CA LEU A 166 7.28 10.84 -13.11
C LEU A 166 6.01 10.18 -12.55
N ALA A 167 4.94 10.13 -13.33
CA ALA A 167 3.70 9.45 -12.95
C ALA A 167 3.94 7.97 -12.58
N TYR A 168 4.82 7.29 -13.29
CA TYR A 168 5.27 5.93 -12.95
C TYR A 168 5.99 5.86 -11.59
N LEU A 169 6.95 6.75 -11.31
CA LEU A 169 7.65 6.77 -10.01
C LEU A 169 6.72 7.18 -8.84
N LEU A 170 5.69 7.98 -9.12
CA LEU A 170 4.70 8.43 -8.16
C LEU A 170 3.54 7.44 -7.96
N ALA A 171 3.47 6.36 -8.75
CA ALA A 171 2.36 5.40 -8.70
C ALA A 171 2.28 4.71 -7.32
N PRO A 172 1.20 4.92 -6.54
CA PRO A 172 1.03 4.34 -5.20
C PRO A 172 1.17 2.82 -5.14
N GLN A 173 0.76 2.14 -6.20
CA GLN A 173 0.80 0.68 -6.31
C GLN A 173 2.24 0.16 -6.32
N LEU A 174 3.17 0.85 -6.98
CA LEU A 174 4.59 0.47 -6.98
C LEU A 174 5.25 0.79 -5.64
N GLN A 175 4.93 1.95 -5.05
CA GLN A 175 5.42 2.34 -3.73
C GLN A 175 4.98 1.34 -2.65
N SER A 176 3.73 0.89 -2.71
CA SER A 176 3.19 -0.11 -1.80
C SER A 176 3.82 -1.47 -2.00
N ALA A 177 4.05 -1.87 -3.26
CA ALA A 177 4.70 -3.14 -3.58
C ALA A 177 6.13 -3.22 -3.03
N VAL A 178 6.91 -2.13 -3.08
CA VAL A 178 8.28 -2.13 -2.57
C VAL A 178 8.39 -2.00 -1.05
N LEU A 179 7.30 -1.62 -0.37
CA LEU A 179 7.23 -1.45 1.09
C LEU A 179 6.51 -2.59 1.81
N THR A 180 5.91 -3.54 1.09
CA THR A 180 5.19 -4.69 1.66
C THR A 180 6.06 -5.93 1.52
N GLU A 181 7.24 -5.88 2.16
CA GLU A 181 8.26 -6.92 2.17
C GLU A 181 8.82 -7.26 0.76
N PHE A 182 9.72 -8.24 0.67
CA PHE A 182 10.26 -8.69 -0.62
C PHE A 182 9.31 -9.70 -1.27
N HIS A 183 9.03 -9.49 -2.56
CA HIS A 183 8.28 -10.40 -3.41
C HIS A 183 8.95 -10.47 -4.79
N ALA A 184 8.82 -11.58 -5.52
CA ALA A 184 9.41 -11.64 -6.87
C ALA A 184 8.67 -10.71 -7.86
N ALA A 185 7.35 -10.53 -7.71
CA ALA A 185 6.50 -9.86 -8.70
C ALA A 185 6.97 -8.46 -9.16
N PRO A 186 7.45 -7.55 -8.28
CA PRO A 186 8.01 -6.26 -8.69
C PRO A 186 9.22 -6.36 -9.63
N LEU A 187 9.99 -7.46 -9.62
CA LEU A 187 11.13 -7.66 -10.53
C LEU A 187 10.70 -7.80 -12.00
N ALA A 188 9.45 -8.17 -12.27
CA ALA A 188 8.92 -8.23 -13.63
C ALA A 188 8.70 -6.86 -14.27
N VAL A 189 8.50 -5.82 -13.47
CA VAL A 189 8.16 -4.46 -13.93
C VAL A 189 9.14 -3.92 -14.99
N PRO A 190 10.47 -3.87 -14.73
CA PRO A 190 11.42 -3.40 -15.73
C PRO A 190 11.51 -4.32 -16.96
N MET A 191 11.28 -5.63 -16.78
CA MET A 191 11.33 -6.61 -17.87
C MET A 191 10.17 -6.43 -18.84
N ILE A 192 8.96 -6.21 -18.33
CA ILE A 192 7.75 -5.92 -19.10
C ILE A 192 7.94 -4.62 -19.90
N LEU A 193 8.41 -3.55 -19.24
CA LEU A 193 8.68 -2.26 -19.91
C LEU A 193 9.77 -2.40 -20.98
N TRP A 194 10.83 -3.16 -20.68
CA TRP A 194 11.89 -3.44 -21.64
C TRP A 194 11.37 -4.23 -22.85
N ALA A 195 10.50 -5.22 -22.65
CA ALA A 195 9.89 -5.99 -23.74
C ALA A 195 9.08 -5.09 -24.68
N PHE A 196 8.21 -4.23 -24.15
CA PHE A 196 7.44 -3.27 -24.97
C PHE A 196 8.34 -2.32 -25.75
N TRP A 197 9.35 -1.76 -25.09
CA TRP A 197 10.35 -0.94 -25.76
C TRP A 197 11.09 -1.73 -26.85
N ALA A 198 11.51 -2.96 -26.60
CA ALA A 198 12.23 -3.80 -27.54
C ALA A 198 11.38 -4.17 -28.78
N VAL A 199 10.08 -4.41 -28.60
CA VAL A 199 9.11 -4.61 -29.71
C VAL A 199 9.02 -3.34 -30.55
N SER A 200 8.84 -2.18 -29.93
CA SER A 200 8.85 -0.88 -30.63
C SER A 200 10.19 -0.65 -31.35
N ALA A 201 11.27 -1.21 -30.78
CA ALA A 201 12.62 -1.18 -31.30
C ALA A 201 12.94 -2.15 -32.42
N ARG A 202 12.04 -3.09 -32.70
CA ARG A 202 12.29 -4.23 -33.60
C ARG A 202 13.58 -4.97 -33.22
N ARG A 203 13.90 -5.00 -31.92
CA ARG A 203 15.05 -5.72 -31.35
C ARG A 203 14.58 -7.07 -30.85
N TRP A 204 14.21 -7.95 -31.79
CA TRP A 204 13.52 -9.21 -31.48
C TRP A 204 14.29 -10.16 -30.56
N GLY A 205 15.62 -10.16 -30.60
CA GLY A 205 16.42 -10.90 -29.62
C GLY A 205 16.23 -10.40 -28.19
N GLN A 206 16.10 -9.08 -28.00
CA GLN A 206 15.81 -8.50 -26.69
C GLN A 206 14.38 -8.76 -26.24
N VAL A 207 13.43 -8.83 -27.17
CA VAL A 207 12.06 -9.27 -26.86
C VAL A 207 12.09 -10.68 -26.28
N GLY A 208 12.81 -11.61 -26.92
CA GLY A 208 12.97 -12.97 -26.40
C GLY A 208 13.53 -13.00 -24.98
N VAL A 209 14.63 -12.29 -24.73
CA VAL A 209 15.24 -12.24 -23.39
C VAL A 209 14.30 -11.62 -22.35
N ALA A 210 13.68 -10.48 -22.67
CA ALA A 210 12.80 -9.78 -21.73
C ALA A 210 11.55 -10.60 -21.37
N VAL A 211 10.93 -11.25 -22.35
CA VAL A 211 9.75 -12.10 -22.15
C VAL A 211 10.09 -13.35 -21.35
N LEU A 212 11.21 -14.01 -21.66
CA LEU A 212 11.65 -15.19 -20.91
C LEU A 212 12.01 -14.83 -19.47
N LEU A 213 12.73 -13.72 -19.24
CA LEU A 213 13.03 -13.27 -17.87
C LEU A 213 11.76 -12.95 -17.09
N ALA A 214 10.77 -12.27 -17.70
CA ALA A 214 9.48 -12.01 -17.06
C ALA A 214 8.75 -13.30 -16.70
N ALA A 215 8.76 -14.30 -17.58
CA ALA A 215 8.13 -15.60 -17.33
C ALA A 215 8.80 -16.41 -16.21
N LEU A 216 10.09 -16.16 -15.93
CA LEU A 216 10.81 -16.78 -14.81
C LEU A 216 10.53 -16.10 -13.47
N VAL A 217 9.85 -14.95 -13.45
CA VAL A 217 9.59 -14.22 -12.20
C VAL A 217 8.63 -15.01 -11.32
N LYS A 218 7.50 -15.41 -11.89
CA LYS A 218 6.44 -16.14 -11.20
C LYS A 218 5.46 -16.73 -12.22
N GLU A 219 4.75 -17.80 -11.86
CA GLU A 219 3.85 -18.52 -12.75
C GLU A 219 2.77 -17.62 -13.38
N GLU A 220 2.07 -16.78 -12.61
CA GLU A 220 1.05 -15.89 -13.14
C GLU A 220 1.62 -14.80 -14.06
N ILE A 221 2.89 -14.43 -13.87
CA ILE A 221 3.60 -13.46 -14.72
C ILE A 221 4.00 -14.10 -16.05
N ALA A 222 4.17 -15.43 -16.10
CA ALA A 222 4.38 -16.13 -17.36
C ALA A 222 3.16 -16.00 -18.30
N LEU A 223 1.95 -15.86 -17.76
CA LEU A 223 0.76 -15.57 -18.55
C LEU A 223 0.78 -14.15 -19.15
N LEU A 224 1.24 -13.17 -18.38
CA LEU A 224 1.50 -11.80 -18.86
C LEU A 224 2.59 -11.77 -19.94
N ALA A 225 3.66 -12.55 -19.74
CA ALA A 225 4.75 -12.72 -20.68
C ALA A 225 4.29 -13.37 -22.00
N ALA A 226 3.36 -14.34 -21.94
CA ALA A 226 2.74 -14.90 -23.14
C ALA A 226 1.99 -13.82 -23.94
N GLY A 227 1.26 -12.94 -23.26
CA GLY A 227 0.63 -11.74 -23.85
C GLY A 227 1.63 -10.81 -24.54
N LEU A 228 2.81 -10.59 -23.94
CA LEU A 228 3.89 -9.81 -24.57
C LEU A 228 4.44 -10.47 -25.85
N GLY A 229 4.53 -11.80 -25.87
CA GLY A 229 4.90 -12.57 -27.06
C GLY A 229 3.88 -12.40 -28.19
N VAL A 230 2.58 -12.50 -27.86
CA VAL A 230 1.47 -12.24 -28.79
C VAL A 230 1.52 -10.82 -29.33
N TRP A 231 1.79 -9.84 -28.46
CA TRP A 231 1.99 -8.44 -28.87
C TRP A 231 3.13 -8.27 -29.86
N GLY A 232 4.29 -8.88 -29.58
CA GLY A 232 5.44 -8.86 -30.47
C GLY A 232 5.12 -9.45 -31.85
N MET A 233 4.44 -10.60 -31.87
CA MET A 233 3.96 -11.27 -33.08
C MET A 233 2.99 -10.37 -33.88
N TRP A 234 1.99 -9.80 -33.21
CA TRP A 234 0.99 -8.92 -33.85
C TRP A 234 1.63 -7.68 -34.46
N ARG A 235 2.53 -7.01 -33.71
CA ARG A 235 3.26 -5.83 -34.19
C ARG A 235 4.16 -6.15 -35.37
N ALA A 236 4.85 -7.29 -35.36
CA ALA A 236 5.67 -7.74 -36.49
C ALA A 236 4.83 -7.97 -37.75
N TRP A 237 3.66 -8.59 -37.61
CA TRP A 237 2.74 -8.85 -38.70
C TRP A 237 2.11 -7.58 -39.26
N TRP A 238 1.58 -6.70 -38.40
CA TRP A 238 0.92 -5.45 -38.79
C TRP A 238 1.88 -4.51 -39.53
N ASP A 239 3.07 -4.31 -38.98
CA ASP A 239 4.10 -3.46 -39.58
C ASP A 239 4.59 -4.02 -40.94
N GLY A 240 4.50 -5.35 -41.15
CA GLY A 240 4.82 -5.99 -42.42
C GLY A 240 3.82 -5.73 -43.54
N ARG A 241 2.56 -5.39 -43.21
CA ARG A 241 1.52 -5.04 -44.18
C ARG A 241 1.58 -3.59 -44.67
N VAL A 242 2.24 -2.70 -43.92
CA VAL A 242 2.26 -1.24 -44.18
C VAL A 242 3.43 -0.83 -45.11
N VAL A 243 4.32 -1.75 -45.51
CA VAL A 243 5.30 -1.47 -46.57
C VAL A 243 4.58 -1.51 -47.93
N PRO A 244 4.50 -0.41 -48.71
CA PRO A 244 3.80 -0.44 -49.99
C PRO A 244 4.47 -1.43 -50.94
N ASN A 245 3.69 -2.34 -51.52
CA ASN A 245 4.03 -3.16 -52.70
C ASN A 245 4.17 -2.29 -53.97
N GLY A 246 4.75 -1.10 -53.88
CA GLY A 246 4.95 -0.17 -54.98
C GLY A 246 6.32 -0.34 -55.65
N ALA A 247 6.62 -1.54 -56.16
CA ALA A 247 7.77 -1.75 -57.06
C ALA A 247 7.60 -2.93 -58.04
N ASN A 248 6.39 -3.49 -58.17
CA ASN A 248 6.08 -4.46 -59.21
C ASN A 248 4.97 -3.88 -60.10
N GLY A 249 5.36 -3.07 -61.06
CA GLY A 249 4.43 -2.44 -61.98
C GLY A 249 5.11 -1.32 -62.74
N VAL A 250 6.04 -1.67 -63.65
CA VAL A 250 6.34 -0.80 -64.79
C VAL A 250 6.20 -1.66 -66.03
N ASP A 251 5.26 -1.23 -66.86
CA ASP A 251 4.84 -1.77 -68.13
C ASP A 251 5.99 -2.29 -68.99
N ALA A 252 5.94 -3.59 -69.27
CA ALA A 252 6.48 -4.13 -70.50
C ALA A 252 5.48 -3.81 -71.62
N GLY A 253 5.74 -2.75 -72.39
CA GLY A 253 4.96 -2.49 -73.59
C GLY A 253 5.07 -1.08 -74.15
N LYS A 254 5.64 -0.99 -75.35
CA LYS A 254 5.50 0.10 -76.33
C LYS A 254 6.24 1.42 -76.02
N ALA A 255 7.44 1.54 -76.59
CA ALA A 255 7.78 2.65 -77.48
C ALA A 255 9.12 2.35 -78.18
N ALA A 256 9.02 1.72 -79.35
CA ALA A 256 10.07 1.75 -80.34
C ALA A 256 10.07 3.12 -81.05
N GLY A 257 11.27 3.63 -81.33
CA GLY A 257 11.49 4.71 -82.30
C GLY A 257 11.74 6.07 -81.67
N VAL A 258 12.99 6.53 -81.73
CA VAL A 258 13.43 7.62 -82.61
C VAL A 258 14.86 8.04 -82.26
N ARG A 259 15.75 7.75 -83.22
CA ARG A 259 16.97 8.45 -83.68
C ARG A 259 18.11 8.86 -82.72
N ARG A 260 19.27 8.29 -83.06
CA ARG A 260 20.63 8.86 -82.94
C ARG A 260 20.69 10.32 -83.44
N SER A 261 21.46 11.19 -82.77
CA SER A 261 22.80 11.59 -83.22
C SER A 261 23.44 12.73 -82.41
N THR A 262 24.78 12.64 -82.32
CA THR A 262 25.79 13.73 -82.38
C THR A 262 26.04 14.71 -81.22
N GLN A 263 27.36 14.83 -80.99
CA GLN A 263 28.14 16.03 -80.65
C GLN A 263 28.54 16.30 -79.19
N GLN A 264 29.68 15.69 -78.84
CA GLN A 264 30.88 16.40 -78.37
C GLN A 264 30.81 17.93 -78.43
N SER A 265 31.06 18.60 -77.29
CA SER A 265 32.07 19.68 -77.19
C SER A 265 32.00 20.41 -75.83
N LYS A 266 33.16 20.44 -75.14
CA LYS A 266 33.66 21.51 -74.24
C LYS A 266 32.91 21.80 -72.93
N ARG A 267 33.43 21.24 -71.82
CA ARG A 267 34.23 22.01 -70.83
C ARG A 267 34.82 21.09 -69.75
N LYS A 268 36.03 20.59 -70.05
CA LYS A 268 37.03 20.27 -69.04
C LYS A 268 37.47 21.58 -68.39
N THR A 269 37.18 21.78 -67.10
CA THR A 269 38.03 22.45 -66.08
C THR A 269 37.27 22.58 -64.74
N ARG A 270 36.99 21.46 -64.07
CA ARG A 270 36.83 21.42 -62.58
C ARG A 270 36.69 20.01 -62.02
N ARG A 271 37.49 19.07 -62.54
CA ARG A 271 37.36 17.65 -62.17
C ARG A 271 38.69 17.04 -61.74
N GLU A 272 39.37 17.69 -60.79
CA GLU A 272 40.55 17.07 -60.15
C GLU A 272 40.82 17.56 -58.73
N LYS A 273 39.78 17.83 -57.92
CA LYS A 273 39.97 18.05 -56.47
C LYS A 273 38.91 17.46 -55.53
N ASN A 274 37.97 16.64 -56.03
CA ASN A 274 36.94 15.97 -55.20
C ASN A 274 36.89 14.44 -55.43
N ARG A 275 38.02 13.82 -55.78
CA ARG A 275 38.11 12.37 -56.02
C ARG A 275 38.99 11.66 -54.98
N ARG A 276 38.90 12.09 -53.72
CA ARG A 276 39.35 11.36 -52.53
C ARG A 276 38.51 11.82 -51.33
N LEU A 277 37.25 11.37 -51.26
CA LEU A 277 36.37 11.37 -50.07
C LEU A 277 34.96 10.89 -50.50
N SER A 278 34.83 9.62 -50.91
CA SER A 278 33.55 8.90 -50.99
C SER A 278 33.79 7.45 -51.40
N ARG A 279 34.44 6.70 -50.52
CA ARG A 279 34.30 5.24 -50.44
C ARG A 279 33.86 4.89 -49.02
N ALA A 280 32.64 5.29 -48.68
CA ALA A 280 31.88 4.61 -47.64
C ALA A 280 30.98 3.59 -48.37
N PRO A 281 30.94 2.32 -47.95
CA PRO A 281 30.03 1.35 -48.54
C PRO A 281 28.60 1.82 -48.24
N ALA A 282 27.79 1.96 -49.28
CA ALA A 282 26.36 2.17 -49.12
C ALA A 282 25.78 1.03 -48.25
N PRO A 283 24.96 1.31 -47.23
CA PRO A 283 24.34 0.23 -46.47
C PRO A 283 23.41 -0.54 -47.41
N ARG A 284 23.62 -1.84 -47.49
CA ARG A 284 22.75 -2.81 -48.19
C ARG A 284 21.37 -2.80 -47.54
N ALA A 285 20.51 -1.85 -47.91
CA ALA A 285 19.21 -1.62 -47.25
C ALA A 285 18.04 -2.41 -47.85
N ARG A 286 18.25 -3.25 -48.87
CA ARG A 286 17.13 -3.83 -49.66
C ARG A 286 16.73 -5.27 -49.32
N TRP A 287 17.43 -5.94 -48.39
CA TRP A 287 17.16 -7.34 -47.97
C TRP A 287 16.75 -7.51 -46.50
N TYR A 288 16.67 -6.43 -45.72
CA TYR A 288 16.37 -6.48 -44.27
C TYR A 288 14.87 -6.45 -43.93
N GLY A 289 13.99 -6.05 -44.86
CA GLY A 289 12.57 -5.82 -44.57
C GLY A 289 11.75 -7.08 -44.30
N LEU A 290 11.92 -8.12 -45.14
CA LEU A 290 11.15 -9.39 -45.03
C LEU A 290 11.69 -10.32 -43.94
N ASN A 291 13.01 -10.30 -43.71
CA ASN A 291 13.64 -11.12 -42.68
C ASN A 291 13.35 -10.59 -41.27
N ALA A 292 13.24 -9.27 -41.09
CA ALA A 292 12.93 -8.67 -39.79
C ALA A 292 11.46 -8.89 -39.37
N THR A 293 10.51 -8.95 -40.31
CA THR A 293 9.10 -9.28 -40.03
C THR A 293 8.90 -10.75 -39.74
N ARG A 294 9.53 -11.65 -40.51
CA ARG A 294 9.53 -13.09 -40.21
C ARG A 294 10.21 -13.39 -38.86
N ALA A 295 11.37 -12.80 -38.59
CA ALA A 295 12.06 -12.98 -37.33
C ALA A 295 11.22 -12.47 -36.14
N GLY A 296 10.53 -11.33 -36.29
CA GLY A 296 9.65 -10.81 -35.24
C GLY A 296 8.45 -11.71 -34.98
N PHE A 297 7.83 -12.24 -36.05
CA PHE A 297 6.72 -13.18 -35.92
C PHE A 297 7.15 -14.47 -35.22
N VAL A 298 8.25 -15.09 -35.68
CA VAL A 298 8.78 -16.35 -35.10
C VAL A 298 9.20 -16.15 -33.64
N MET A 299 9.91 -15.07 -33.32
CA MET A 299 10.30 -14.78 -31.94
C MET A 299 9.08 -14.54 -31.05
N GLY A 300 8.12 -13.71 -31.50
CA GLY A 300 6.90 -13.43 -30.74
C GLY A 300 6.08 -14.70 -30.48
N ALA A 301 5.78 -15.47 -31.53
CA ALA A 301 5.05 -16.73 -31.42
C ALA A 301 5.78 -17.76 -30.54
N GLY A 302 7.09 -17.94 -30.75
CA GLY A 302 7.91 -18.86 -29.96
C GLY A 302 7.90 -18.50 -28.48
N THR A 303 8.11 -17.23 -28.14
CA THR A 303 8.09 -16.77 -26.74
C THR A 303 6.70 -16.85 -26.12
N ALA A 304 5.64 -16.61 -26.89
CA ALA A 304 4.26 -16.74 -26.41
C ALA A 304 3.94 -18.20 -26.04
N LEU A 305 4.28 -19.15 -26.91
CA LEU A 305 4.08 -20.57 -26.67
C LEU A 305 4.92 -21.09 -25.50
N LEU A 306 6.19 -20.67 -25.40
CA LEU A 306 7.06 -21.05 -24.29
C LEU A 306 6.55 -20.52 -22.95
N ALA A 307 6.17 -19.24 -22.90
CA ALA A 307 5.65 -18.64 -21.67
C ALA A 307 4.31 -19.25 -21.25
N LEU A 308 3.41 -19.53 -22.20
CA LEU A 308 2.15 -20.22 -21.92
C LEU A 308 2.39 -21.66 -21.45
N GLY A 309 3.28 -22.39 -22.12
CA GLY A 309 3.66 -23.74 -21.70
C GLY A 309 4.29 -23.75 -20.31
N TRP A 310 5.12 -22.75 -19.99
CA TRP A 310 5.70 -22.58 -18.66
C TRP A 310 4.63 -22.29 -17.60
N PHE A 311 3.69 -21.38 -17.85
CA PHE A 311 2.55 -21.13 -16.96
C PHE A 311 1.77 -22.42 -16.65
N LEU A 312 1.44 -23.20 -17.69
CA LEU A 312 0.69 -24.45 -17.53
C LEU A 312 1.48 -25.48 -16.73
N ALA A 313 2.77 -25.66 -17.04
CA ALA A 313 3.63 -26.59 -16.31
C ALA A 313 3.83 -26.16 -14.85
N ALA A 314 4.10 -24.88 -14.60
CA ALA A 314 4.30 -24.35 -13.26
C ALA A 314 3.04 -24.54 -12.40
N THR A 315 1.88 -24.12 -12.91
CA THR A 315 0.62 -24.08 -12.15
C THR A 315 -0.01 -25.45 -11.95
N PHE A 316 0.01 -26.31 -12.97
CA PHE A 316 -0.75 -27.56 -12.96
C PHE A 316 0.11 -28.83 -12.84
N VAL A 317 1.44 -28.70 -12.85
CA VAL A 317 2.35 -29.85 -12.72
C VAL A 317 3.33 -29.64 -11.56
N ILE A 318 4.11 -28.56 -11.58
CA ILE A 318 5.19 -28.34 -10.61
C ILE A 318 4.63 -28.08 -9.21
N VAL A 319 3.77 -27.06 -9.05
CA VAL A 319 3.19 -26.73 -7.73
C VAL A 319 2.43 -27.92 -7.14
N PRO A 320 1.45 -28.55 -7.84
CA PRO A 320 0.76 -29.73 -7.33
C PRO A 320 1.68 -30.89 -6.91
N ALA A 321 2.74 -31.16 -7.68
CA ALA A 321 3.66 -32.26 -7.39
C ALA A 321 4.46 -32.05 -6.10
N HIS A 322 4.69 -30.80 -5.69
CA HIS A 322 5.39 -30.47 -4.45
C HIS A 322 4.43 -30.17 -3.29
N ALA A 323 3.28 -29.55 -3.56
CA ALA A 323 2.27 -29.19 -2.57
C ALA A 323 1.59 -30.42 -1.94
N ALA A 324 1.35 -31.48 -2.73
CA ALA A 324 0.65 -32.68 -2.25
C ALA A 324 1.35 -33.36 -1.06
N ASP A 325 2.68 -33.40 -1.08
CA ASP A 325 3.49 -34.03 -0.03
C ASP A 325 3.50 -33.22 1.28
N LEU A 326 3.33 -31.89 1.21
CA LEU A 326 3.42 -30.99 2.36
C LEU A 326 2.06 -30.60 2.94
N TYR A 327 1.06 -30.33 2.09
CA TYR A 327 -0.26 -29.85 2.50
C TYR A 327 -1.35 -30.93 2.44
N GLY A 328 -1.03 -32.13 1.96
CA GLY A 328 -2.00 -33.23 1.81
C GLY A 328 -3.06 -32.99 0.72
N ALA A 329 -2.90 -31.94 -0.09
CA ALA A 329 -3.80 -31.59 -1.19
C ALA A 329 -2.98 -31.23 -2.44
N ALA A 330 -3.40 -31.73 -3.61
CA ALA A 330 -2.74 -31.47 -4.89
C ALA A 330 -3.21 -30.16 -5.56
N GLU A 331 -4.22 -29.49 -5.02
CA GLU A 331 -4.70 -28.22 -5.55
C GLU A 331 -4.05 -27.03 -4.82
N SER A 332 -3.77 -25.97 -5.59
CA SER A 332 -3.25 -24.73 -5.01
C SER A 332 -4.25 -24.14 -4.02
N THR A 333 -3.78 -23.84 -2.80
CA THR A 333 -4.55 -23.16 -1.75
C THR A 333 -5.13 -21.82 -2.22
N TYR A 334 -4.52 -21.20 -3.24
CA TYR A 334 -4.96 -19.93 -3.80
C TYR A 334 -6.30 -20.00 -4.56
N PHE A 335 -6.78 -21.18 -4.97
CA PHE A 335 -8.12 -21.29 -5.60
C PHE A 335 -9.25 -20.93 -4.64
N GLN A 336 -9.05 -21.11 -3.32
CA GLN A 336 -10.02 -20.72 -2.30
C GLN A 336 -10.34 -19.22 -2.33
N ARG A 337 -9.42 -18.38 -2.86
CA ARG A 337 -9.66 -16.95 -3.05
C ARG A 337 -10.77 -16.65 -4.05
N TYR A 338 -11.23 -17.63 -4.84
CA TYR A 338 -12.29 -17.46 -5.84
C TYR A 338 -13.53 -18.29 -5.51
N GLY A 339 -13.74 -18.68 -4.25
CA GLY A 339 -14.82 -19.60 -3.85
C GLY A 339 -16.22 -19.21 -4.34
N ALA A 340 -16.51 -17.92 -4.51
CA ALA A 340 -17.77 -17.44 -5.11
C ALA A 340 -17.98 -17.95 -6.56
N LEU A 341 -16.91 -18.20 -7.30
CA LEU A 341 -16.93 -18.72 -8.67
C LEU A 341 -16.75 -20.24 -8.75
N GLY A 342 -16.33 -20.89 -7.67
CA GLY A 342 -16.26 -22.35 -7.53
C GLY A 342 -14.99 -22.83 -6.82
N ASP A 343 -14.96 -24.13 -6.52
CA ASP A 343 -13.94 -24.74 -5.65
C ASP A 343 -12.72 -25.29 -6.40
N SER A 344 -12.75 -25.29 -7.73
CA SER A 344 -11.64 -25.74 -8.60
C SER A 344 -11.40 -24.76 -9.76
N SER A 345 -10.21 -24.81 -10.36
CA SER A 345 -9.87 -23.99 -11.55
C SER A 345 -10.87 -24.15 -12.71
N ALA A 346 -11.32 -25.38 -12.97
CA ALA A 346 -12.29 -25.67 -14.03
C ALA A 346 -13.68 -25.09 -13.71
N SER A 347 -14.14 -25.20 -12.47
CA SER A 347 -15.42 -24.60 -12.05
C SER A 347 -15.36 -23.08 -12.06
N ILE A 348 -14.25 -22.47 -11.65
CA ILE A 348 -14.06 -21.01 -11.68
C ILE A 348 -14.19 -20.51 -13.12
N LEU A 349 -13.45 -21.12 -14.05
CA LEU A 349 -13.52 -20.75 -15.48
C LEU A 349 -14.91 -20.99 -16.08
N ARG A 350 -15.59 -22.08 -15.70
CA ARG A 350 -16.97 -22.35 -16.11
C ARG A 350 -17.90 -21.25 -15.64
N SER A 351 -17.85 -20.89 -14.35
CA SER A 351 -18.69 -19.84 -13.76
C SER A 351 -18.45 -18.47 -14.38
N MET A 352 -17.21 -18.15 -14.77
CA MET A 352 -16.93 -16.91 -15.51
C MET A 352 -17.77 -16.78 -16.79
N VAL A 353 -18.10 -17.91 -17.44
CA VAL A 353 -18.89 -17.95 -18.68
C VAL A 353 -20.36 -18.19 -18.42
N THR A 354 -20.70 -19.10 -17.49
CA THR A 354 -22.09 -19.50 -17.23
C THR A 354 -22.82 -18.58 -16.26
N GLN A 355 -22.10 -17.76 -15.50
CA GLN A 355 -22.66 -16.83 -14.51
C GLN A 355 -22.12 -15.39 -14.69
N PRO A 356 -22.28 -14.77 -15.88
CA PRO A 356 -21.71 -13.44 -16.16
C PRO A 356 -22.30 -12.35 -15.25
N GLY A 357 -23.54 -12.52 -14.77
CA GLY A 357 -24.15 -11.60 -13.79
C GLY A 357 -23.40 -11.57 -12.46
N LEU A 358 -22.94 -12.73 -11.96
CA LEU A 358 -22.13 -12.82 -10.74
C LEU A 358 -20.75 -12.19 -10.94
N VAL A 359 -20.09 -12.46 -12.07
CA VAL A 359 -18.80 -11.84 -12.42
C VAL A 359 -18.93 -10.32 -12.45
N TRP A 360 -19.99 -9.80 -13.08
CA TRP A 360 -20.25 -8.36 -13.12
C TRP A 360 -20.53 -7.79 -11.75
N GLN A 361 -21.35 -8.46 -10.94
CA GLN A 361 -21.64 -8.05 -9.56
C GLN A 361 -20.36 -7.93 -8.73
N ILE A 362 -19.51 -8.96 -8.74
CA ILE A 362 -18.22 -8.93 -8.03
C ILE A 362 -17.36 -7.79 -8.60
N ALA A 363 -17.11 -7.75 -9.91
CA ALA A 363 -16.21 -6.77 -10.51
C ALA A 363 -16.63 -5.29 -10.33
N THR A 364 -17.90 -5.03 -10.00
CA THR A 364 -18.46 -3.68 -9.81
C THR A 364 -18.67 -3.29 -8.34
N GLU A 365 -18.19 -4.10 -7.39
CA GLU A 365 -18.12 -3.68 -5.99
C GLU A 365 -17.26 -2.41 -5.84
N ALA A 366 -17.68 -1.50 -4.97
CA ALA A 366 -17.06 -0.18 -4.84
C ALA A 366 -15.53 -0.21 -4.61
N PRO A 367 -14.96 -1.07 -3.74
CA PRO A 367 -13.51 -1.16 -3.58
C PRO A 367 -12.77 -1.56 -4.87
N ARG A 368 -13.34 -2.48 -5.64
CA ARG A 368 -12.75 -3.00 -6.88
C ARG A 368 -12.82 -1.97 -8.00
N LEU A 369 -13.88 -1.19 -8.06
CA LEU A 369 -13.97 -0.03 -8.95
C LEU A 369 -12.95 1.04 -8.54
N ALA A 370 -12.82 1.36 -7.26
CA ALA A 370 -11.85 2.33 -6.75
C ALA A 370 -10.41 1.92 -7.10
N TYR A 371 -10.08 0.63 -6.97
CA TYR A 371 -8.78 0.12 -7.37
C TYR A 371 -8.52 0.22 -8.88
N LEU A 372 -9.51 -0.15 -9.71
CA LEU A 372 -9.39 0.01 -11.16
C LEU A 372 -9.21 1.47 -11.55
N VAL A 373 -9.98 2.38 -10.93
CA VAL A 373 -9.83 3.84 -11.09
C VAL A 373 -8.43 4.27 -10.67
N GLY A 374 -7.90 3.79 -9.55
CA GLY A 374 -6.55 4.09 -9.07
C GLY A 374 -5.45 3.72 -10.08
N LEU A 375 -5.60 2.63 -10.83
CA LEU A 375 -4.67 2.25 -11.90
C LEU A 375 -4.73 3.20 -13.11
N PHE A 376 -5.92 3.73 -13.44
CA PHE A 376 -6.09 4.70 -14.53
C PHE A 376 -5.64 6.11 -14.16
N VAL A 377 -6.01 6.56 -12.95
CA VAL A 377 -5.68 7.87 -12.39
C VAL A 377 -4.15 8.04 -12.29
N ALA A 378 -3.42 6.99 -11.92
CA ALA A 378 -1.96 6.99 -11.88
C ALA A 378 -1.32 7.45 -13.21
N PHE A 379 -2.00 7.26 -14.34
CA PHE A 379 -1.54 7.68 -15.66
C PHE A 379 -2.48 8.67 -16.34
N ALA A 380 -3.18 9.48 -15.54
CA ALA A 380 -4.05 10.58 -15.98
C ALA A 380 -5.09 10.15 -17.03
N TRP A 381 -5.59 8.91 -16.91
CA TRP A 381 -6.58 8.29 -17.78
C TRP A 381 -6.12 8.00 -19.22
N PHE A 382 -4.87 8.31 -19.59
CA PHE A 382 -4.38 8.06 -20.95
C PHE A 382 -4.30 6.57 -21.31
N SER A 383 -4.25 5.69 -20.32
CA SER A 383 -4.25 4.23 -20.51
C SER A 383 -5.49 3.75 -21.26
N LEU A 384 -6.64 4.43 -21.12
CA LEU A 384 -7.87 4.09 -21.86
C LEU A 384 -7.70 4.22 -23.38
N LEU A 385 -6.82 5.11 -23.84
CA LEU A 385 -6.53 5.32 -25.26
C LEU A 385 -5.54 4.30 -25.85
N GLY A 386 -5.02 3.41 -25.00
CA GLY A 386 -4.17 2.27 -25.33
C GLY A 386 -4.80 0.94 -24.92
N ALA A 387 -6.13 0.81 -25.03
CA ALA A 387 -6.89 -0.35 -24.54
C ALA A 387 -6.35 -1.71 -25.03
N GLU A 388 -5.77 -1.79 -26.23
CA GLU A 388 -5.20 -3.03 -26.74
C GLU A 388 -3.99 -3.54 -25.93
N ILE A 389 -3.31 -2.65 -25.21
CA ILE A 389 -2.24 -3.02 -24.27
C ILE A 389 -2.85 -3.58 -22.98
N LEU A 390 -3.95 -3.00 -22.51
CA LEU A 390 -4.63 -3.43 -21.29
C LEU A 390 -5.22 -4.84 -21.43
N LEU A 391 -5.66 -5.22 -22.64
CA LEU A 391 -6.10 -6.59 -22.93
C LEU A 391 -5.02 -7.64 -22.66
N LEU A 392 -3.74 -7.28 -22.78
CA LEU A 392 -2.63 -8.18 -22.48
C LEU A 392 -2.45 -8.42 -20.97
N ALA A 393 -2.92 -7.48 -20.15
CA ALA A 393 -2.90 -7.57 -18.70
C ALA A 393 -4.15 -8.22 -18.10
N LEU A 394 -5.16 -8.49 -18.95
CA LEU A 394 -6.49 -8.93 -18.52
C LEU A 394 -6.48 -10.17 -17.61
N PRO A 395 -5.67 -11.22 -17.84
CA PRO A 395 -5.72 -12.40 -16.97
C PRO A 395 -5.38 -12.10 -15.51
N VAL A 396 -4.29 -11.34 -15.26
CA VAL A 396 -3.90 -10.95 -13.90
C VAL A 396 -4.80 -9.85 -13.35
N LEU A 397 -5.28 -8.94 -14.20
CA LEU A 397 -6.25 -7.93 -13.78
C LEU A 397 -7.55 -8.58 -13.30
N LEU A 398 -8.07 -9.59 -14.00
CA LEU A 398 -9.24 -10.36 -13.59
C LEU A 398 -8.97 -11.21 -12.35
N ALA A 399 -7.79 -11.83 -12.26
CA ALA A 399 -7.39 -12.56 -11.06
C ALA A 399 -7.42 -11.67 -9.82
N ASN A 400 -6.97 -10.41 -9.92
CA ASN A 400 -7.09 -9.45 -8.83
C ASN A 400 -8.55 -9.02 -8.62
N GLN A 401 -9.23 -8.61 -9.69
CA GLN A 401 -10.60 -8.06 -9.62
C GLN A 401 -11.66 -9.05 -9.15
N LEU A 402 -11.46 -10.35 -9.32
CA LEU A 402 -12.45 -11.38 -8.96
C LEU A 402 -12.09 -12.13 -7.68
N SER A 403 -10.99 -11.75 -7.02
CA SER A 403 -10.54 -12.38 -5.78
C SER A 403 -11.39 -11.95 -4.58
N ALA A 404 -11.70 -12.87 -3.69
CA ALA A 404 -12.26 -12.62 -2.36
C ALA A 404 -11.20 -12.14 -1.35
N TYR A 405 -9.92 -12.07 -1.73
CA TYR A 405 -8.84 -11.62 -0.87
C TYR A 405 -8.54 -10.12 -1.08
N PRO A 406 -8.85 -9.23 -0.11
CA PRO A 406 -8.72 -7.78 -0.25
C PRO A 406 -7.35 -7.31 -0.72
N ALA A 407 -6.26 -7.91 -0.25
CA ALA A 407 -4.91 -7.48 -0.62
C ALA A 407 -4.67 -7.47 -2.14
N GLN A 408 -5.40 -8.26 -2.94
CA GLN A 408 -5.26 -8.30 -4.40
C GLN A 408 -5.93 -7.13 -5.12
N TYR A 409 -6.96 -6.51 -4.55
CA TYR A 409 -7.77 -5.49 -5.24
C TYR A 409 -7.89 -4.15 -4.47
N TYR A 410 -7.12 -3.89 -3.42
CA TYR A 410 -7.01 -2.54 -2.82
C TYR A 410 -5.80 -1.75 -3.33
N GLY A 411 -4.80 -2.44 -3.90
CA GLY A 411 -3.63 -1.80 -4.51
C GLY A 411 -2.51 -1.39 -3.56
N GLU A 412 -2.58 -1.76 -2.27
CA GLU A 412 -1.55 -1.44 -1.27
C GLU A 412 -0.59 -2.60 -0.94
N PHE A 413 -0.60 -3.64 -1.77
CA PHE A 413 0.29 -4.80 -1.71
C PHE A 413 0.98 -5.03 -3.07
N HIS A 414 1.85 -6.05 -3.17
CA HIS A 414 2.65 -6.33 -4.36
C HIS A 414 1.85 -6.77 -5.61
N TYR A 415 0.59 -7.21 -5.45
CA TYR A 415 -0.24 -7.79 -6.53
C TYR A 415 -0.47 -6.88 -7.74
N SER A 416 -0.41 -5.56 -7.54
CA SER A 416 -0.62 -4.56 -8.59
C SER A 416 0.64 -4.27 -9.39
N ALA A 417 1.83 -4.56 -8.84
CA ALA A 417 3.10 -4.23 -9.45
C ALA A 417 3.23 -4.70 -10.92
N PRO A 418 2.91 -5.96 -11.28
CA PRO A 418 3.01 -6.42 -12.66
C PRO A 418 1.98 -5.79 -13.62
N LEU A 419 0.91 -5.16 -13.11
CA LEU A 419 -0.11 -4.48 -13.92
C LEU A 419 0.30 -3.04 -14.28
N VAL A 420 0.91 -2.31 -13.35
CA VAL A 420 1.37 -0.93 -13.54
C VAL A 420 2.14 -0.69 -14.86
N PRO A 421 3.12 -1.54 -15.28
CA PRO A 421 3.83 -1.31 -16.54
C PRO A 421 2.92 -1.41 -17.78
N TYR A 422 1.84 -2.21 -17.76
CA TYR A 422 0.87 -2.26 -18.86
C TYR A 422 0.04 -0.98 -18.94
N PHE A 423 -0.39 -0.44 -17.79
CA PHE A 423 -1.09 0.85 -17.74
C PHE A 423 -0.17 1.99 -18.17
N ALA A 424 1.09 2.00 -17.72
CA ALA A 424 2.09 2.99 -18.15
C ALA A 424 2.34 2.95 -19.67
N VAL A 425 2.46 1.75 -20.23
CA VAL A 425 2.64 1.56 -21.68
C VAL A 425 1.38 1.96 -22.45
N ALA A 426 0.20 1.58 -21.97
CA ALA A 426 -1.07 2.00 -22.57
C ALA A 426 -1.17 3.53 -22.64
N ALA A 427 -0.77 4.23 -21.56
CA ALA A 427 -0.69 5.68 -21.54
C ALA A 427 0.37 6.24 -22.51
N ALA A 428 1.55 5.62 -22.60
CA ALA A 428 2.59 6.00 -23.55
C ALA A 428 2.18 5.84 -25.02
N TYR A 429 1.25 4.92 -25.33
CA TYR A 429 0.60 4.80 -26.64
C TYR A 429 -0.58 5.77 -26.80
N GLY A 430 -1.36 5.94 -25.73
CA GLY A 430 -2.59 6.73 -25.70
C GLY A 430 -2.36 8.23 -25.85
N LEU A 431 -1.39 8.79 -25.12
CA LEU A 431 -1.09 10.22 -25.13
C LEU A 431 -0.69 10.72 -26.55
N PRO A 432 0.20 10.06 -27.30
CA PRO A 432 0.48 10.42 -28.69
C PRO A 432 -0.73 10.27 -29.63
N ARG A 433 -1.64 9.32 -29.39
CA ARG A 433 -2.88 9.17 -30.18
C ARG A 433 -3.82 10.34 -29.97
N LEU A 434 -4.01 10.74 -28.70
CA LEU A 434 -4.78 11.93 -28.35
C LEU A 434 -4.19 13.16 -29.03
N TRP A 435 -2.87 13.33 -28.92
CA TRP A 435 -2.16 14.43 -29.57
C TRP A 435 -2.41 14.47 -31.08
N ARG A 436 -2.30 13.33 -31.79
CA ARG A 436 -2.60 13.25 -33.22
C ARG A 436 -4.05 13.63 -33.52
N TRP A 437 -4.99 13.11 -32.74
CA TRP A 437 -6.41 13.36 -32.96
C TRP A 437 -6.72 14.85 -32.77
N VAL A 438 -6.31 15.46 -31.65
CA VAL A 438 -6.51 16.89 -31.39
C VAL A 438 -5.80 17.74 -32.45
N ASN A 439 -4.54 17.42 -32.78
CA ASN A 439 -3.80 18.19 -33.79
C ASN A 439 -4.36 18.00 -35.21
N ARG A 440 -4.95 16.84 -35.56
CA ARG A 440 -5.70 16.67 -36.81
C ARG A 440 -7.00 17.46 -36.80
N SER A 441 -7.83 17.35 -35.76
CA SER A 441 -9.11 18.07 -35.69
C SER A 441 -8.95 19.60 -35.70
N ILE A 442 -7.87 20.12 -35.12
CA ILE A 442 -7.53 21.56 -35.15
C ILE A 442 -6.96 21.99 -36.52
N MET A 443 -6.36 21.07 -37.30
CA MET A 443 -5.59 21.42 -38.51
C MET A 443 -6.17 20.92 -39.85
N ASP A 444 -7.00 19.87 -39.85
CA ASP A 444 -7.67 19.29 -41.04
C ASP A 444 -8.93 20.09 -41.43
N GLN A 445 -9.34 21.09 -40.64
CA GLN A 445 -10.20 22.19 -41.14
C GLN A 445 -9.43 23.17 -42.05
N ALA A 446 -8.42 22.69 -42.78
CA ALA A 446 -8.02 23.30 -44.02
C ALA A 446 -9.09 23.00 -45.06
N SER A 447 -10.18 23.77 -45.07
CA SER A 447 -11.03 23.81 -46.24
C SER A 447 -10.12 24.17 -47.44
N PRO A 448 -10.08 23.38 -48.53
CA PRO A 448 -9.33 23.72 -49.75
C PRO A 448 -9.65 25.13 -50.27
N ALA A 449 -10.78 25.70 -49.82
CA ALA A 449 -11.17 27.09 -50.01
C ALA A 449 -10.07 28.11 -49.61
N PHE A 450 -9.21 27.82 -48.64
CA PHE A 450 -8.15 28.76 -48.23
C PHE A 450 -6.89 28.73 -49.09
N GLN A 451 -6.65 27.67 -49.86
CA GLN A 451 -5.47 27.58 -50.76
C GLN A 451 -5.70 28.29 -52.09
N HIS A 452 -6.95 28.63 -52.42
CA HIS A 452 -7.34 29.30 -53.66
C HIS A 452 -7.84 30.74 -53.45
N LEU A 453 -7.73 31.30 -52.24
CA LEU A 453 -7.95 32.73 -52.05
C LEU A 453 -6.86 33.49 -52.81
N PRO A 454 -7.18 34.27 -53.85
CA PRO A 454 -6.18 35.10 -54.50
C PRO A 454 -5.60 36.04 -53.43
N ALA A 455 -4.29 36.23 -53.45
CA ALA A 455 -3.58 37.20 -52.62
C ALA A 455 -3.94 38.64 -53.05
N ALA A 456 -5.21 39.00 -52.91
CA ALA A 456 -5.79 40.23 -53.45
C ALA A 456 -5.76 41.39 -52.42
N GLY A 457 -5.21 41.18 -51.22
CA GLY A 457 -5.05 42.28 -50.25
C GLY A 457 -4.26 41.92 -49.00
N THR A 458 -3.68 42.94 -48.38
CA THR A 458 -2.95 42.87 -47.09
C THR A 458 -3.78 42.25 -45.96
N GLY A 459 -5.10 42.42 -45.97
CA GLY A 459 -6.02 41.84 -44.98
C GLY A 459 -6.14 40.31 -45.03
N THR A 460 -6.11 39.69 -46.22
CA THR A 460 -6.17 38.22 -46.34
C THR A 460 -4.84 37.58 -45.92
N MET A 461 -3.71 38.21 -46.25
CA MET A 461 -2.39 37.82 -45.75
C MET A 461 -2.28 37.95 -44.22
N ALA A 462 -2.82 39.02 -43.63
CA ALA A 462 -2.87 39.19 -42.19
C ALA A 462 -3.70 38.08 -41.52
N LEU A 463 -4.89 37.75 -42.05
CA LEU A 463 -5.74 36.69 -41.54
C LEU A 463 -5.08 35.30 -41.64
N VAL A 464 -4.45 34.99 -42.79
CA VAL A 464 -3.68 33.74 -42.98
C VAL A 464 -2.50 33.66 -42.02
N SER A 465 -1.76 34.76 -41.83
CA SER A 465 -0.67 34.82 -40.85
C SER A 465 -1.18 34.66 -39.42
N MET A 466 -2.34 35.23 -39.08
CA MET A 466 -2.95 35.13 -37.75
C MET A 466 -3.41 33.70 -37.46
N VAL A 467 -4.00 33.01 -38.44
CA VAL A 467 -4.40 31.60 -38.34
C VAL A 467 -3.17 30.67 -38.29
N GLN A 468 -2.13 30.92 -39.09
CA GLN A 468 -0.88 30.14 -39.04
C GLN A 468 -0.10 30.37 -37.73
N ASN A 469 -0.07 31.62 -37.23
CA ASN A 469 0.52 31.98 -35.93
C ASN A 469 -0.28 31.43 -34.76
N ALA A 470 -1.62 31.40 -34.85
CA ALA A 470 -2.47 30.73 -33.87
C ALA A 470 -2.17 29.22 -33.85
N ARG A 471 -1.96 28.59 -35.01
CA ARG A 471 -1.65 27.15 -35.11
C ARG A 471 -0.27 26.77 -34.58
N THR A 472 0.75 27.63 -34.75
CA THR A 472 2.08 27.43 -34.14
C THR A 472 2.05 27.71 -32.64
N ALA A 473 1.20 28.62 -32.16
CA ALA A 473 1.00 28.88 -30.73
C ALA A 473 0.15 27.80 -30.01
N LEU A 474 -0.81 27.18 -30.69
CA LEU A 474 -1.72 26.19 -30.08
C LEU A 474 -1.04 24.87 -29.68
N ARG A 475 0.00 24.44 -30.41
CA ARG A 475 0.75 23.21 -30.08
C ARG A 475 1.46 23.28 -28.72
N PRO A 476 2.31 24.27 -28.43
CA PRO A 476 2.93 24.37 -27.10
C PRO A 476 1.88 24.57 -26.00
N ILE A 477 0.77 25.29 -26.26
CA ILE A 477 -0.33 25.41 -25.28
C ILE A 477 -0.95 24.04 -24.98
N LEU A 478 -1.31 23.26 -26.00
CA LEU A 478 -1.88 21.92 -25.81
C LEU A 478 -0.90 20.99 -25.09
N ALA A 479 0.39 21.04 -25.44
CA ALA A 479 1.41 20.22 -24.78
C ALA A 479 1.53 20.61 -23.30
N THR A 480 1.51 21.90 -22.99
CA THR A 480 1.50 22.40 -21.62
C THR A 480 0.23 21.97 -20.88
N LEU A 481 -0.95 22.01 -21.51
CA LEU A 481 -2.19 21.55 -20.88
C LEU A 481 -2.16 20.04 -20.59
N LEU A 482 -1.67 19.22 -21.52
CA LEU A 482 -1.49 17.78 -21.31
C LEU A 482 -0.45 17.49 -20.23
N LEU A 483 0.64 18.27 -20.19
CA LEU A 483 1.65 18.20 -19.15
C LEU A 483 1.04 18.50 -17.78
N VAL A 484 0.36 19.63 -17.64
CA VAL A 484 -0.32 20.05 -16.40
C VAL A 484 -1.37 19.03 -15.99
N TRP A 485 -2.15 18.48 -16.93
CA TRP A 485 -3.12 17.42 -16.67
C TRP A 485 -2.44 16.15 -16.13
N THR A 486 -1.37 15.70 -16.79
CA THR A 486 -0.61 14.50 -16.36
C THR A 486 -0.06 14.67 -14.95
N LEU A 487 0.58 15.81 -14.70
CA LEU A 487 1.16 16.14 -13.40
C LEU A 487 0.09 16.34 -12.34
N GLY A 488 -1.00 17.04 -12.66
CA GLY A 488 -2.11 17.27 -11.73
C GLY A 488 -2.71 15.96 -11.21
N TRP A 489 -3.05 15.04 -12.11
CA TRP A 489 -3.58 13.72 -11.71
C TRP A 489 -2.56 12.86 -10.96
N SER A 490 -1.33 12.74 -11.48
CA SER A 490 -0.33 11.87 -10.85
C SER A 490 0.16 12.38 -9.49
N VAL A 491 0.32 13.70 -9.34
CA VAL A 491 0.69 14.33 -8.06
C VAL A 491 -0.47 14.26 -7.08
N ALA A 492 -1.71 14.59 -7.47
CA ALA A 492 -2.86 14.47 -6.58
C ALA A 492 -3.05 13.03 -6.08
N ASN A 493 -2.96 12.05 -6.99
CA ASN A 493 -3.03 10.64 -6.64
C ASN A 493 -1.93 10.22 -5.66
N TYR A 494 -0.69 10.71 -5.86
CA TYR A 494 0.40 10.47 -4.93
C TYR A 494 0.18 11.16 -3.58
N LEU A 495 -0.28 12.41 -3.55
CA LEU A 495 -0.55 13.12 -2.30
C LEU A 495 -1.64 12.43 -1.47
N GLU A 496 -2.65 11.84 -2.12
CA GLU A 496 -3.76 11.16 -1.43
C GLU A 496 -3.46 9.69 -1.08
N HIS A 497 -2.81 8.95 -1.98
CA HIS A 497 -2.68 7.48 -1.87
C HIS A 497 -1.23 6.99 -1.82
N GLY A 498 -0.25 7.85 -2.09
CA GLY A 498 1.17 7.50 -2.09
C GLY A 498 1.70 7.20 -0.70
N ARG A 499 2.87 6.56 -0.65
CA ARG A 499 3.56 6.16 0.59
C ARG A 499 4.90 6.86 0.81
N GLY A 500 5.27 7.80 -0.07
CA GLY A 500 6.48 8.60 0.10
C GLY A 500 6.30 9.75 1.09
N PRO A 501 7.38 10.45 1.51
CA PRO A 501 7.37 11.44 2.60
C PRO A 501 6.41 12.63 2.49
N LEU A 502 5.86 12.89 1.30
CA LEU A 502 4.94 14.01 1.04
C LEU A 502 3.48 13.55 0.88
N ALA A 503 3.23 12.24 0.98
CA ALA A 503 1.93 11.64 0.74
C ALA A 503 1.15 11.40 2.03
N ALA A 504 -0.17 11.36 1.94
CA ALA A 504 -1.07 11.17 3.08
C ALA A 504 -0.90 9.81 3.77
N ARG A 505 -0.43 8.78 3.04
CA ARG A 505 -0.18 7.43 3.59
C ARG A 505 1.29 7.17 3.89
N TYR A 506 2.06 8.25 4.13
CA TYR A 506 3.42 8.14 4.64
C TYR A 506 3.39 7.57 6.07
N ASP A 507 3.97 6.38 6.23
CA ASP A 507 3.97 5.62 7.49
C ASP A 507 5.40 5.09 7.74
N PRO A 508 6.31 5.95 8.23
CA PRO A 508 7.67 5.54 8.53
C PRO A 508 7.69 4.64 9.78
N THR A 509 8.43 3.53 9.70
CA THR A 509 8.62 2.64 10.84
C THR A 509 9.69 3.18 11.79
N PRO A 510 9.38 3.42 13.07
CA PRO A 510 10.38 3.80 14.06
C PRO A 510 11.24 2.58 14.44
N VAL A 511 12.56 2.76 14.51
CA VAL A 511 13.50 1.76 15.04
C VAL A 511 13.74 2.06 16.52
N THR A 512 13.23 1.20 17.41
CA THR A 512 13.28 1.39 18.86
C THR A 512 14.64 1.00 19.45
N ALA A 513 14.88 1.30 20.73
CA ALA A 513 16.05 0.78 21.44
C ALA A 513 16.03 -0.76 21.50
N HIS A 514 14.86 -1.33 21.82
CA HIS A 514 14.62 -2.77 21.80
C HIS A 514 14.98 -3.41 20.45
N GLY A 515 14.47 -2.88 19.33
CA GLY A 515 14.77 -3.42 17.99
C GLY A 515 16.26 -3.37 17.61
N ARG A 516 17.05 -2.42 18.16
CA ARG A 516 18.50 -2.36 17.95
C ARG A 516 19.28 -3.44 18.72
N LEU A 517 18.75 -3.94 19.83
CA LEU A 517 19.38 -5.01 20.60
C LEU A 517 19.41 -6.32 19.81
N LEU A 518 18.46 -6.54 18.89
CA LEU A 518 18.41 -7.78 18.10
C LEU A 518 19.72 -8.07 17.37
N ASP A 519 20.39 -7.05 16.82
CA ASP A 519 21.67 -7.23 16.11
C ASP A 519 22.76 -7.82 17.02
N GLU A 520 22.73 -7.51 18.33
CA GLU A 520 23.66 -8.04 19.33
C GLU A 520 23.42 -9.53 19.60
N PHE A 521 22.16 -9.98 19.59
CA PHE A 521 21.80 -11.39 19.72
C PHE A 521 22.10 -12.18 18.44
N VAL A 522 21.81 -11.60 17.27
CA VAL A 522 22.08 -12.25 15.98
C VAL A 522 23.57 -12.50 15.80
N ALA A 523 24.43 -11.57 16.24
CA ALA A 523 25.89 -11.71 16.15
C ALA A 523 26.46 -12.87 16.98
N GLN A 524 25.73 -13.38 17.97
CA GLN A 524 26.15 -14.50 18.82
C GLN A 524 25.84 -15.87 18.20
N LEU A 525 24.95 -15.93 17.21
CA LEU A 525 24.55 -17.16 16.57
C LEU A 525 25.65 -17.67 15.62
N PRO A 526 26.04 -18.96 15.70
CA PRO A 526 26.92 -19.54 14.69
C PRO A 526 26.26 -19.46 13.30
N PRO A 527 27.00 -19.10 12.23
CA PRO A 527 26.43 -18.89 10.90
C PRO A 527 25.67 -20.10 10.33
N ASP A 528 26.11 -21.32 10.66
CA ASP A 528 25.52 -22.58 10.17
C ASP A 528 24.57 -23.25 11.18
N ALA A 529 24.26 -22.61 12.31
CA ALA A 529 23.39 -23.19 13.33
C ALA A 529 21.96 -23.40 12.81
N ALA A 530 21.33 -24.53 13.16
CA ALA A 530 19.89 -24.70 13.00
C ALA A 530 19.18 -23.93 14.13
N VAL A 531 18.28 -23.02 13.76
CA VAL A 531 17.68 -22.06 14.71
C VAL A 531 16.16 -22.05 14.58
N THR A 532 15.48 -21.93 15.71
CA THR A 532 14.06 -21.57 15.75
C THR A 532 13.90 -20.14 16.30
N ALA A 533 13.00 -19.34 15.72
CA ALA A 533 12.87 -17.93 16.10
C ALA A 533 11.41 -17.45 16.02
N THR A 534 11.03 -16.44 16.81
CA THR A 534 9.71 -15.82 16.70
C THR A 534 9.52 -15.15 15.33
N ALA A 535 8.27 -14.98 14.89
CA ALA A 535 7.94 -14.63 13.51
C ALA A 535 8.59 -13.34 13.00
N ALA A 536 8.68 -12.30 13.86
CA ALA A 536 9.31 -11.02 13.54
C ALA A 536 10.84 -11.09 13.57
N VAL A 537 11.43 -12.00 14.36
CA VAL A 537 12.88 -12.23 14.43
C VAL A 537 13.37 -13.07 13.24
N HIS A 538 12.56 -14.01 12.76
CA HIS A 538 12.95 -14.96 11.70
C HIS A 538 13.64 -14.33 10.48
N PRO A 539 13.17 -13.22 9.88
CA PRO A 539 13.83 -12.62 8.71
C PRO A 539 15.19 -11.98 9.00
N HIS A 540 15.51 -11.69 10.26
CA HIS A 540 16.83 -11.16 10.65
C HIS A 540 17.90 -12.25 10.65
N VAL A 541 17.45 -13.48 10.50
CA VAL A 541 18.29 -14.64 10.69
C VAL A 541 18.05 -15.74 9.66
N SER A 542 17.42 -15.42 8.54
CA SER A 542 17.09 -16.38 7.48
C SER A 542 18.30 -16.88 6.67
N HIS A 543 19.49 -16.31 6.85
CA HIS A 543 20.73 -16.66 6.13
C HIS A 543 21.38 -17.92 6.70
N ARG A 544 20.62 -19.02 6.70
CA ARG A 544 21.04 -20.34 7.19
C ARG A 544 20.22 -21.45 6.55
N ARG A 545 20.76 -22.67 6.53
CA ARG A 545 20.08 -23.81 5.90
C ARG A 545 18.78 -24.15 6.60
N TYR A 546 18.78 -24.13 7.94
CA TYR A 546 17.63 -24.51 8.77
C TYR A 546 17.25 -23.34 9.68
N VAL A 547 16.15 -22.66 9.36
CA VAL A 547 15.51 -21.66 10.23
C VAL A 547 14.02 -21.95 10.35
N TYR A 548 13.54 -22.10 11.57
CA TYR A 548 12.14 -22.41 11.81
C TYR A 548 11.45 -21.25 12.53
N GLN A 549 10.15 -21.12 12.31
CA GLN A 549 9.33 -20.26 13.15
C GLN A 549 8.98 -21.01 14.43
N PHE A 550 9.29 -20.42 15.58
CA PHE A 550 9.02 -21.00 16.89
C PHE A 550 7.52 -21.28 17.09
N PRO A 551 7.12 -22.45 17.64
CA PRO A 551 7.96 -23.49 18.26
C PRO A 551 8.39 -24.60 17.28
N MET A 552 8.08 -24.45 15.99
CA MET A 552 8.58 -25.40 14.98
C MET A 552 10.11 -25.40 15.01
N GLY A 553 10.71 -26.54 14.66
CA GLY A 553 12.15 -26.73 14.75
C GLY A 553 12.62 -27.45 16.01
N LEU A 554 11.87 -27.40 17.13
CA LEU A 554 12.22 -28.15 18.33
C LEU A 554 12.23 -29.67 18.07
N ASP A 555 11.17 -30.16 17.41
CA ASP A 555 10.96 -31.57 17.05
C ASP A 555 11.10 -31.84 15.53
N ALA A 556 11.73 -30.91 14.79
CA ALA A 556 11.94 -31.08 13.36
C ALA A 556 12.89 -32.27 13.08
N PRO A 557 12.81 -32.90 11.89
CA PRO A 557 13.72 -33.99 11.51
C PRO A 557 15.20 -33.61 11.61
N VAL A 558 15.51 -32.34 11.32
CA VAL A 558 16.77 -31.70 11.67
C VAL A 558 16.44 -30.67 12.76
N PRO A 559 16.59 -31.01 14.04
CA PRO A 559 16.13 -30.15 15.10
C PRO A 559 17.02 -28.91 15.21
N ALA A 560 16.41 -27.80 15.61
CA ALA A 560 17.14 -26.61 16.01
C ALA A 560 17.88 -26.88 17.32
N ASP A 561 19.10 -26.39 17.42
CA ASP A 561 19.92 -26.43 18.64
C ASP A 561 20.06 -25.06 19.30
N TRP A 562 19.48 -24.04 18.66
CA TRP A 562 19.44 -22.65 19.08
C TRP A 562 18.02 -22.09 18.93
N ALA A 563 17.61 -21.24 19.86
CA ALA A 563 16.35 -20.50 19.78
C ALA A 563 16.61 -19.01 20.06
N LEU A 564 16.07 -18.12 19.22
CA LEU A 564 16.11 -16.68 19.45
C LEU A 564 14.70 -16.13 19.47
N LEU A 565 14.24 -15.77 20.66
CA LEU A 565 12.85 -15.41 20.92
C LEU A 565 12.75 -13.96 21.36
N ASP A 566 11.72 -13.28 20.88
CA ASP A 566 11.26 -11.99 21.41
C ASP A 566 9.85 -12.17 21.96
N VAL A 567 9.68 -11.95 23.26
CA VAL A 567 8.40 -12.13 23.96
C VAL A 567 7.51 -10.88 23.90
N THR A 568 8.01 -9.77 23.33
CA THR A 568 7.36 -8.45 23.36
C THR A 568 6.60 -8.11 22.09
N THR A 569 6.90 -8.80 20.98
CA THR A 569 6.25 -8.60 19.68
C THR A 569 5.07 -9.55 19.47
N ASN A 570 4.39 -9.41 18.33
CA ASN A 570 3.35 -10.35 17.96
C ASN A 570 3.99 -11.72 17.69
N THR A 571 3.73 -12.67 18.57
CA THR A 571 4.11 -14.06 18.39
C THR A 571 2.92 -14.81 17.82
N ASP A 572 3.16 -15.80 16.94
CA ASP A 572 2.10 -16.70 16.46
C ASP A 572 1.62 -17.69 17.56
N MET A 573 1.93 -17.38 18.81
CA MET A 573 1.58 -18.11 20.04
C MET A 573 1.05 -17.12 21.06
N ALA A 574 0.14 -17.56 21.93
CA ALA A 574 -0.23 -16.76 23.09
C ALA A 574 1.00 -16.62 24.03
N PRO A 575 1.15 -15.49 24.76
CA PRO A 575 2.30 -15.29 25.66
C PRO A 575 2.47 -16.42 26.71
N GLY A 576 1.35 -16.97 27.20
CA GLY A 576 1.34 -18.10 28.13
C GLY A 576 1.90 -19.38 27.52
N ASP A 577 1.48 -19.72 26.30
CA ASP A 577 1.98 -20.90 25.57
C ASP A 577 3.47 -20.78 25.29
N LEU A 578 3.92 -19.61 24.85
CA LEU A 578 5.34 -19.33 24.63
C LEU A 578 6.16 -19.53 25.90
N LYS A 579 5.69 -19.00 27.04
CA LYS A 579 6.37 -19.20 28.33
C LYS A 579 6.38 -20.66 28.74
N ASN A 580 5.27 -21.37 28.62
CA ASN A 580 5.19 -22.79 28.97
C ASN A 580 6.19 -23.62 28.16
N THR A 581 6.27 -23.40 26.85
CA THR A 581 7.26 -24.08 26.00
C THR A 581 8.69 -23.73 26.40
N VAL A 582 8.99 -22.48 26.74
CA VAL A 582 10.33 -22.09 27.23
C VAL A 582 10.66 -22.71 28.58
N ASP A 583 9.71 -22.76 29.52
CA ASP A 583 9.89 -23.41 30.82
C ASP A 583 10.17 -24.91 30.62
N GLU A 584 9.44 -25.59 29.73
CA GLU A 584 9.68 -26.98 29.36
C GLU A 584 11.09 -27.17 28.79
N MET A 585 11.51 -26.30 27.86
CA MET A 585 12.86 -26.31 27.29
C MET A 585 13.92 -26.18 28.39
N LEU A 586 13.80 -25.18 29.28
CA LEU A 586 14.75 -24.91 30.36
C LEU A 586 14.75 -25.99 31.45
N SER A 587 13.64 -26.72 31.62
CA SER A 587 13.58 -27.90 32.50
C SER A 587 14.29 -29.14 31.92
N GLY A 588 14.48 -29.16 30.60
CA GLY A 588 15.18 -30.20 29.86
C GLY A 588 16.61 -29.80 29.50
N ASP A 589 17.01 -30.11 28.28
CA ASP A 589 18.40 -29.96 27.83
C ASP A 589 18.74 -28.56 27.29
N TRP A 590 17.83 -27.59 27.35
CA TRP A 590 18.10 -26.22 26.89
C TRP A 590 18.53 -25.31 28.04
N GLY A 591 19.44 -24.39 27.75
CA GLY A 591 19.83 -23.32 28.67
C GLY A 591 19.90 -21.95 27.99
N VAL A 592 19.89 -20.91 28.79
CA VAL A 592 20.05 -19.51 28.41
C VAL A 592 21.52 -19.21 28.10
N VAL A 593 21.76 -18.64 26.92
CA VAL A 593 23.07 -18.12 26.51
C VAL A 593 23.15 -16.63 26.81
N ASP A 594 22.10 -15.89 26.45
CA ASP A 594 21.98 -14.46 26.68
C ASP A 594 20.50 -14.06 26.76
N ALA A 595 20.18 -12.98 27.48
CA ALA A 595 18.84 -12.46 27.57
C ALA A 595 18.81 -10.99 28.01
N ALA A 596 18.04 -10.16 27.31
CA ALA A 596 17.90 -8.75 27.64
C ALA A 596 16.60 -8.18 27.06
N ASP A 597 15.90 -7.34 27.82
CA ASP A 597 14.74 -6.55 27.36
C ASP A 597 13.69 -7.37 26.58
N GLY A 598 13.40 -8.59 27.02
CA GLY A 598 12.41 -9.49 26.39
C GLY A 598 12.96 -10.41 25.31
N PHE A 599 14.23 -10.30 24.93
CA PHE A 599 14.91 -11.28 24.09
C PHE A 599 15.46 -12.44 24.92
N LEU A 600 15.31 -13.66 24.41
CA LEU A 600 15.92 -14.88 24.93
C LEU A 600 16.71 -15.58 23.82
N LEU A 601 18.01 -15.75 24.04
CA LEU A 601 18.86 -16.61 23.24
C LEU A 601 19.11 -17.90 24.03
N LEU A 602 18.56 -19.01 23.53
CA LEU A 602 18.66 -20.33 24.14
C LEU A 602 19.50 -21.26 23.26
N ARG A 603 20.15 -22.23 23.89
CA ARG A 603 20.90 -23.28 23.21
C ARG A 603 20.80 -24.61 23.95
N LYS A 604 20.70 -25.72 23.20
CA LYS A 604 20.85 -27.06 23.77
C LYS A 604 22.24 -27.28 24.39
N GLY A 605 22.26 -27.84 25.58
CA GLY A 605 23.45 -28.11 26.38
C GLY A 605 24.09 -26.89 27.03
N ALA A 606 23.47 -25.70 26.95
CA ALA A 606 23.94 -24.55 27.72
C ALA A 606 23.67 -24.75 29.22
N PRO A 607 24.60 -24.36 30.11
CA PRO A 607 24.54 -24.74 31.53
C PRO A 607 23.59 -23.90 32.38
N ALA A 608 23.15 -22.73 31.90
CA ALA A 608 22.31 -21.82 32.67
C ALA A 608 20.82 -22.09 32.41
N HIS A 609 20.11 -22.66 33.37
CA HIS A 609 18.68 -22.99 33.23
C HIS A 609 17.76 -21.90 33.82
N SER A 610 18.32 -20.84 34.39
CA SER A 610 17.58 -19.70 34.93
C SER A 610 17.66 -18.49 33.99
N ILE A 611 16.54 -17.82 33.79
CA ILE A 611 16.48 -16.57 33.04
C ILE A 611 17.10 -15.43 33.87
N PRO A 612 18.12 -14.72 33.36
CA PRO A 612 18.78 -13.64 34.11
C PRO A 612 17.91 -12.39 34.20
N ASP A 613 18.24 -11.52 35.15
CA ASP A 613 17.46 -10.33 35.50
C ASP A 613 17.32 -9.29 34.36
N ASP A 614 18.32 -9.23 33.47
CA ASP A 614 18.36 -8.29 32.34
C ASP A 614 17.25 -8.56 31.30
N PHE A 615 16.79 -9.81 31.20
CA PHE A 615 15.65 -10.20 30.38
C PHE A 615 14.41 -9.36 30.70
N TYR A 616 14.17 -9.06 31.97
CA TYR A 616 12.95 -8.38 32.41
C TYR A 616 12.94 -6.87 32.11
N GLY A 617 13.96 -6.30 31.44
CA GLY A 617 14.04 -4.88 31.11
C GLY A 617 12.86 -4.31 30.30
N PHE A 618 12.14 -5.16 29.56
CA PHE A 618 10.98 -4.74 28.77
C PHE A 618 9.81 -4.29 29.64
N THR A 619 9.70 -4.89 30.84
CA THR A 619 8.65 -4.63 31.82
C THR A 619 9.18 -3.91 33.06
N ARG A 620 10.27 -4.38 33.67
CA ARG A 620 10.85 -3.79 34.88
C ARG A 620 11.71 -2.58 34.53
N ARG A 621 11.43 -1.45 35.17
CA ARG A 621 12.20 -0.20 35.05
C ARG A 621 12.97 0.09 36.34
N ALA A 622 13.94 1.01 36.26
CA ALA A 622 14.72 1.44 37.41
C ALA A 622 13.81 1.91 38.56
N PRO A 623 14.19 1.63 39.81
CA PRO A 623 13.34 1.92 40.98
C PRO A 623 13.01 3.41 41.10
N GLY A 624 11.75 3.68 41.40
CA GLY A 624 11.20 5.02 41.56
C GLY A 624 11.31 5.54 43.00
N ARG A 625 10.72 6.72 43.27
CA ARG A 625 10.55 7.19 44.65
C ARG A 625 9.57 6.26 45.40
N PRO A 626 9.80 5.99 46.69
CA PRO A 626 8.89 5.19 47.51
C PRO A 626 7.48 5.75 47.47
N LEU A 627 6.49 4.85 47.35
CA LEU A 627 5.08 5.19 47.40
C LEU A 627 4.47 4.85 48.75
N PRO A 628 3.64 5.74 49.32
CA PRO A 628 2.86 5.43 50.53
C PRO A 628 1.69 4.48 50.25
N THR A 629 1.23 4.38 48.99
CA THR A 629 0.14 3.50 48.57
C THR A 629 0.70 2.18 48.01
N PRO A 630 0.07 1.02 48.29
CA PRO A 630 0.56 -0.29 47.86
C PRO A 630 0.79 -0.43 46.34
N LEU A 631 -0.09 0.16 45.53
CA LEU A 631 0.00 0.20 44.08
C LEU A 631 -0.49 1.55 43.57
N ALA A 632 0.20 2.12 42.60
CA ALA A 632 -0.29 3.28 41.84
C ALA A 632 -0.05 3.09 40.36
N THR A 633 -0.98 3.57 39.52
CA THR A 633 -0.77 3.72 38.08
C THR A 633 -0.37 5.16 37.80
N ASP A 634 0.73 5.36 37.07
CA ASP A 634 1.21 6.72 36.75
C ASP A 634 0.57 7.26 35.46
N ASP A 635 0.78 6.57 34.34
CA ASP A 635 0.31 6.98 33.03
C ASP A 635 0.01 5.76 32.16
N VAL A 636 -0.87 5.97 31.18
CA VAL A 636 -1.18 5.02 30.11
C VAL A 636 -0.88 5.66 28.77
N ALA A 637 0.17 5.18 28.11
CA ALA A 637 0.55 5.61 26.78
C ALA A 637 -0.03 4.67 25.71
N ALA A 638 -0.19 5.17 24.48
CA ALA A 638 -0.57 4.36 23.32
C ALA A 638 0.53 4.37 22.25
N VAL A 639 0.82 3.21 21.68
CA VAL A 639 1.61 3.04 20.46
C VAL A 639 0.67 2.54 19.37
N ASP A 640 0.36 3.40 18.41
CA ASP A 640 -0.58 3.12 17.33
C ASP A 640 0.16 2.85 16.01
N TRP A 641 -0.36 1.91 15.22
CA TRP A 641 -0.01 1.75 13.82
C TRP A 641 -1.22 2.15 12.96
N PRO A 642 -1.29 3.42 12.50
CA PRO A 642 -2.49 3.97 11.87
C PRO A 642 -2.95 3.19 10.65
N ARG A 643 -2.02 2.68 9.83
CA ARG A 643 -2.32 1.86 8.64
C ARG A 643 -3.24 0.68 8.94
N TRP A 644 -3.07 0.04 10.09
CA TRP A 644 -3.81 -1.15 10.49
C TRP A 644 -4.78 -0.91 11.65
N ARG A 645 -4.86 0.35 12.14
CA ARG A 645 -5.58 0.72 13.37
C ARG A 645 -5.24 -0.20 14.54
N GLU A 646 -3.98 -0.62 14.59
CA GLU A 646 -3.45 -1.56 15.58
C GLU A 646 -2.81 -0.77 16.72
N THR A 647 -3.40 -0.79 17.91
CA THR A 647 -2.95 0.00 19.07
C THR A 647 -2.45 -0.92 20.19
N ARG A 648 -1.27 -0.63 20.75
CA ARG A 648 -0.83 -1.21 22.03
C ARG A 648 -0.94 -0.14 23.12
N LEU A 649 -1.55 -0.49 24.26
CA LEU A 649 -1.64 0.37 25.43
C LEU A 649 -0.55 -0.03 26.43
N SER A 650 0.16 0.94 26.99
CA SER A 650 1.26 0.71 27.93
C SER A 650 1.01 1.45 29.23
N ALA A 651 0.63 0.71 30.27
CA ALA A 651 0.44 1.25 31.61
C ALA A 651 1.69 1.07 32.47
N THR A 652 2.00 2.09 33.26
CA THR A 652 3.13 2.05 34.22
C THR A 652 2.60 2.00 35.64
N TYR A 653 2.92 0.91 36.34
CA TYR A 653 2.59 0.67 37.74
C TYR A 653 3.81 0.91 38.63
N ARG A 654 3.62 1.57 39.77
CA ARG A 654 4.64 1.72 40.81
C ARG A 654 4.21 0.97 42.07
N ILE A 655 5.16 0.24 42.63
CA ILE A 655 4.92 -0.67 43.76
C ILE A 655 5.34 0.02 45.05
N GLY A 656 4.43 0.17 46.00
CA GLY A 656 4.67 0.81 47.28
C GLY A 656 4.62 -0.15 48.46
N ALA A 657 4.73 0.43 49.65
CA ALA A 657 4.73 -0.32 50.90
C ALA A 657 3.40 -1.07 51.09
N GLY A 658 3.48 -2.35 51.50
CA GLY A 658 2.31 -3.17 51.78
C GLY A 658 1.59 -3.73 50.54
N PHE A 659 2.24 -3.76 49.38
CA PHE A 659 1.73 -4.44 48.19
C PHE A 659 1.47 -5.92 48.47
N ASP A 660 0.24 -6.35 48.17
CA ASP A 660 -0.20 -7.75 48.18
C ASP A 660 -0.92 -7.99 46.85
N PRO A 661 -0.41 -8.83 45.94
CA PRO A 661 -0.99 -9.07 44.62
C PRO A 661 -2.39 -9.68 44.66
N ARG A 662 -2.81 -10.31 45.77
CA ARG A 662 -4.16 -10.87 45.93
C ARG A 662 -5.21 -9.81 46.22
N VAL A 663 -4.78 -8.66 46.74
CA VAL A 663 -5.64 -7.53 47.12
C VAL A 663 -5.48 -6.37 46.15
N HIS A 664 -4.26 -6.19 45.63
CA HIS A 664 -3.84 -5.07 44.80
C HIS A 664 -3.46 -5.55 43.39
N ALA A 665 -4.28 -6.41 42.77
CA ALA A 665 -4.03 -6.88 41.42
C ALA A 665 -4.00 -5.68 40.43
N PRO A 666 -3.06 -5.66 39.46
CA PRO A 666 -3.04 -4.61 38.45
C PRO A 666 -4.32 -4.65 37.62
N GLN A 667 -4.93 -3.49 37.42
CA GLN A 667 -6.14 -3.33 36.61
C GLN A 667 -5.87 -2.40 35.44
N LEU A 668 -6.35 -2.79 34.27
CA LEU A 668 -6.44 -1.97 33.08
C LEU A 668 -7.70 -2.41 32.35
N GLU A 669 -8.72 -1.57 32.37
CA GLU A 669 -9.98 -1.81 31.69
C GLU A 669 -10.17 -0.75 30.61
N VAL A 670 -10.38 -1.19 29.37
CA VAL A 670 -10.70 -0.31 28.25
C VAL A 670 -12.20 -0.28 28.08
N VAL A 671 -12.82 0.89 28.17
CA VAL A 671 -14.28 1.06 28.10
C VAL A 671 -14.70 2.09 27.07
N THR A 672 -15.89 1.92 26.50
CA THR A 672 -16.54 2.94 25.66
C THR A 672 -17.31 3.96 26.52
N PRO A 673 -17.74 5.12 25.97
CA PRO A 673 -18.64 6.02 26.69
C PRO A 673 -20.00 5.39 27.06
N ALA A 674 -20.39 4.31 26.37
CA ALA A 674 -21.58 3.53 26.69
C ALA A 674 -21.40 2.61 27.91
N LEU A 675 -20.20 2.56 28.50
CA LEU A 675 -19.79 1.64 29.59
C LEU A 675 -19.64 0.19 29.13
N GLU A 676 -19.38 -0.04 27.84
CA GLU A 676 -19.05 -1.36 27.33
C GLU A 676 -17.55 -1.64 27.51
N THR A 677 -17.21 -2.77 28.13
CA THR A 677 -15.84 -3.23 28.27
C THR A 677 -15.32 -3.77 26.93
N VAL A 678 -14.28 -3.12 26.39
CA VAL A 678 -13.60 -3.49 25.14
C VAL A 678 -12.49 -4.52 25.40
N SER A 679 -11.71 -4.34 26.46
CA SER A 679 -10.58 -5.22 26.81
C SER A 679 -10.20 -5.06 28.27
N THR A 680 -9.76 -6.15 28.90
CA THR A 680 -9.18 -6.16 30.24
C THR A 680 -7.84 -6.92 30.22
N LEU A 681 -7.06 -6.81 31.31
CA LEU A 681 -5.86 -7.65 31.49
C LEU A 681 -6.20 -9.14 31.64
N ASP A 682 -7.42 -9.47 32.04
CA ASP A 682 -7.90 -10.85 32.21
C ASP A 682 -8.37 -11.46 30.89
N SER A 683 -8.93 -10.66 29.97
CA SER A 683 -9.37 -11.16 28.67
C SER A 683 -8.18 -11.60 27.80
N THR A 684 -7.06 -10.89 27.91
CA THR A 684 -5.84 -11.15 27.14
C THR A 684 -4.60 -10.79 27.95
N THR A 685 -4.01 -11.78 28.61
CA THR A 685 -2.86 -11.55 29.52
C THR A 685 -1.62 -11.10 28.75
N PRO A 686 -1.07 -9.90 29.01
CA PRO A 686 0.09 -9.42 28.28
C PRO A 686 1.40 -10.09 28.73
N PRO A 687 2.47 -10.06 27.90
CA PRO A 687 3.74 -10.71 28.21
C PRO A 687 4.32 -10.34 29.58
N ALA A 688 4.20 -9.07 30.00
CA ALA A 688 4.67 -8.62 31.31
C ALA A 688 4.09 -9.45 32.47
N LEU A 689 2.77 -9.69 32.46
CA LEU A 689 2.08 -10.41 33.54
C LEU A 689 2.30 -11.93 33.47
N VAL A 690 2.73 -12.44 32.33
CA VAL A 690 3.08 -13.86 32.15
C VAL A 690 4.51 -14.13 32.63
N TRP A 691 5.46 -13.30 32.21
CA TRP A 691 6.89 -13.50 32.46
C TRP A 691 7.36 -12.93 33.80
N TYR A 692 6.75 -11.84 34.26
CA TYR A 692 7.05 -11.17 35.53
C TYR A 692 5.74 -10.88 36.29
N PRO A 693 5.04 -11.94 36.74
CA PRO A 693 3.72 -11.82 37.34
C PRO A 693 3.73 -11.02 38.67
N PRO A 694 2.58 -10.50 39.12
CA PRO A 694 2.49 -9.63 40.29
C PRO A 694 3.07 -10.19 41.60
N ASP A 695 3.11 -11.51 41.78
CA ASP A 695 3.75 -12.17 42.93
C ASP A 695 5.27 -11.97 43.01
N ARG A 696 5.91 -11.54 41.91
CA ARG A 696 7.33 -11.22 41.87
C ARG A 696 7.64 -9.74 42.11
N TRP A 697 6.63 -8.88 42.11
CA TRP A 697 6.81 -7.43 42.19
C TRP A 697 7.26 -7.02 43.58
N GLN A 698 8.29 -6.16 43.65
CA GLN A 698 8.89 -5.71 44.91
C GLN A 698 8.64 -4.23 45.17
N GLU A 699 8.59 -3.86 46.46
CA GLU A 699 8.48 -2.46 46.87
C GLU A 699 9.59 -1.60 46.23
N GLY A 700 9.21 -0.46 45.65
CA GLY A 700 10.11 0.46 44.96
C GLY A 700 10.26 0.18 43.47
N GLU A 701 9.79 -0.96 42.96
CA GLU A 701 9.82 -1.26 41.53
C GLU A 701 8.81 -0.43 40.73
N THR A 702 9.13 -0.26 39.45
CA THR A 702 8.23 0.32 38.44
C THR A 702 8.05 -0.70 37.33
N ILE A 703 6.81 -1.13 37.10
CA ILE A 703 6.45 -2.20 36.18
C ILE A 703 5.64 -1.62 35.03
N ARG A 704 6.11 -1.83 33.81
CA ARG A 704 5.41 -1.49 32.57
C ARG A 704 4.68 -2.72 32.04
N VAL A 705 3.37 -2.59 31.88
CA VAL A 705 2.52 -3.61 31.25
C VAL A 705 2.01 -3.06 29.93
N THR A 706 2.45 -3.67 28.83
CA THR A 706 1.99 -3.32 27.47
C THR A 706 1.08 -4.40 26.95
N THR A 707 -0.13 -4.04 26.52
CA THR A 707 -1.12 -4.98 25.97
C THR A 707 -0.61 -5.64 24.69
N LEU A 708 -1.20 -6.80 24.34
CA LEU A 708 -1.18 -7.25 22.96
C LEU A 708 -1.86 -6.20 22.04
N PRO A 709 -1.64 -6.26 20.72
CA PRO A 709 -2.36 -5.45 19.76
C PRO A 709 -3.88 -5.43 19.98
N LEU A 710 -4.46 -4.24 20.09
CA LEU A 710 -5.90 -3.99 20.22
C LEU A 710 -6.41 -3.24 19.00
N TYR A 711 -7.60 -3.62 18.53
CA TYR A 711 -8.36 -2.90 17.51
C TYR A 711 -9.44 -2.09 18.21
N LEU A 712 -9.07 -0.89 18.64
CA LEU A 712 -9.92 -0.05 19.49
C LEU A 712 -11.06 0.60 18.66
N PRO A 713 -12.29 0.68 19.20
CA PRO A 713 -13.33 1.57 18.67
C PRO A 713 -12.87 3.02 18.59
N ARG A 714 -13.67 3.86 17.92
CA ARG A 714 -13.33 5.28 17.68
C ARG A 714 -13.01 6.05 18.97
N THR A 715 -13.74 5.80 20.06
CA THR A 715 -13.56 6.50 21.33
C THR A 715 -13.51 5.49 22.46
N VAL A 716 -12.44 5.51 23.25
CA VAL A 716 -12.28 4.66 24.44
C VAL A 716 -11.64 5.43 25.59
N ALA A 717 -11.92 5.00 26.81
CA ALA A 717 -11.17 5.37 28.00
C ALA A 717 -10.45 4.15 28.57
N VAL A 718 -9.35 4.40 29.27
CA VAL A 718 -8.64 3.42 30.06
C VAL A 718 -8.85 3.74 31.54
N LEU A 719 -9.46 2.79 32.26
CA LEU A 719 -9.63 2.83 33.69
C LEU A 719 -8.51 2.00 34.33
N SER A 720 -7.86 2.55 35.36
CA SER A 720 -6.87 1.81 36.14
C SER A 720 -7.02 2.11 37.63
N GLY A 721 -6.94 1.06 38.46
CA GLY A 721 -7.16 1.15 39.90
C GLY A 721 -8.62 1.42 40.30
N ALA A 722 -8.84 1.71 41.58
CA ALA A 722 -10.17 1.84 42.17
C ALA A 722 -10.84 3.23 42.00
N ALA A 723 -10.23 4.15 41.25
CA ALA A 723 -10.72 5.52 41.13
C ALA A 723 -11.67 5.69 39.94
N GLY A 724 -12.79 6.41 40.16
CA GLY A 724 -13.87 6.57 39.17
C GLY A 724 -13.56 7.47 37.97
N ALA A 725 -12.35 8.02 37.82
CA ALA A 725 -11.99 8.85 36.66
C ALA A 725 -11.08 8.08 35.69
N PRO A 726 -11.25 8.25 34.36
CA PRO A 726 -10.33 7.69 33.38
C PRO A 726 -8.88 8.10 33.60
N THR A 727 -7.95 7.15 33.54
CA THR A 727 -6.51 7.42 33.56
C THR A 727 -6.06 7.99 32.21
N ALA A 728 -6.64 7.52 31.11
CA ALA A 728 -6.42 8.05 29.77
C ALA A 728 -7.68 7.94 28.93
N ILE A 729 -7.84 8.85 27.96
CA ILE A 729 -8.94 8.82 27.00
C ILE A 729 -8.33 8.92 25.61
N PHE A 730 -8.67 8.00 24.72
CA PHE A 730 -8.19 7.96 23.36
C PHE A 730 -9.35 8.10 22.39
N ARG A 731 -9.15 8.93 21.35
CA ARG A 731 -10.12 9.11 20.28
C ARG A 731 -9.41 9.08 18.92
N ARG A 732 -9.97 8.37 17.95
CA ARG A 732 -9.47 8.34 16.58
C ARG A 732 -10.14 9.45 15.76
N THR A 733 -9.33 10.34 15.21
CA THR A 733 -9.77 11.51 14.43
C THR A 733 -9.77 11.23 12.94
N GLN A 734 -9.93 12.27 12.10
CA GLN A 734 -9.75 12.16 10.65
C GLN A 734 -8.34 11.61 10.31
N HIS A 735 -8.23 10.92 9.17
CA HIS A 735 -7.01 10.23 8.71
C HIS A 735 -6.50 9.14 9.67
N ASP A 736 -7.41 8.51 10.42
CA ASP A 736 -7.12 7.42 11.36
C ASP A 736 -6.10 7.77 12.46
N ARG A 737 -5.87 9.05 12.75
CA ARG A 737 -4.93 9.47 13.81
C ARG A 737 -5.54 9.23 15.19
N LEU A 738 -4.86 8.44 16.02
CA LEU A 738 -5.21 8.31 17.44
C LEU A 738 -4.69 9.52 18.23
N VAL A 739 -5.55 10.18 19.00
CA VAL A 739 -5.17 11.28 19.91
C VAL A 739 -5.55 10.94 21.34
N GLN A 740 -4.67 11.30 22.28
CA GLN A 740 -4.97 11.25 23.70
C GLN A 740 -5.62 12.57 24.12
N LEU A 741 -6.81 12.48 24.69
CA LEU A 741 -7.54 13.61 25.27
C LEU A 741 -7.04 13.88 26.70
N PRO A 742 -7.24 15.10 27.24
CA PRO A 742 -6.85 15.41 28.62
C PRO A 742 -7.48 14.43 29.62
N ALA A 743 -6.70 13.89 30.56
CA ALA A 743 -7.20 12.95 31.57
C ALA A 743 -8.32 13.58 32.44
N ALA A 744 -8.18 14.87 32.77
CA ALA A 744 -9.17 15.64 33.53
C ALA A 744 -10.34 16.18 32.68
N LEU A 745 -10.63 15.57 31.52
CA LEU A 745 -11.71 16.04 30.64
C LEU A 745 -13.09 16.02 31.34
N ALA A 746 -13.31 15.07 32.25
CA ALA A 746 -14.50 15.00 33.10
C ALA A 746 -14.69 16.29 33.95
N GLU A 747 -13.59 16.97 34.29
CA GLU A 747 -13.53 18.17 35.13
C GLU A 747 -13.35 19.46 34.28
N ALA A 748 -13.52 19.38 32.96
CA ALA A 748 -13.38 20.55 32.09
C ALA A 748 -14.60 21.48 32.21
N ALA A 749 -14.37 22.72 32.66
CA ALA A 749 -15.41 23.75 32.71
C ALA A 749 -15.89 24.17 31.31
N ASP A 750 -14.95 24.29 30.36
CA ASP A 750 -15.20 24.52 28.93
C ASP A 750 -14.94 23.21 28.16
N LEU A 751 -15.94 22.33 28.17
CA LEU A 751 -15.88 21.02 27.52
C LEU A 751 -15.66 21.13 25.99
N PRO A 752 -16.34 22.02 25.24
CA PRO A 752 -16.07 22.22 23.82
C PRO A 752 -14.61 22.59 23.52
N ALA A 753 -14.02 23.52 24.28
CA ALA A 753 -12.62 23.90 24.09
C ALA A 753 -11.66 22.72 24.35
N ALA A 754 -11.94 21.92 25.39
CA ALA A 754 -11.13 20.75 25.72
C ALA A 754 -11.21 19.62 24.67
N LEU A 755 -12.33 19.52 23.94
CA LEU A 755 -12.55 18.52 22.90
C LEU A 755 -11.99 18.90 21.52
N GLN A 756 -11.74 20.20 21.25
CA GLN A 756 -11.28 20.71 19.95
C GLN A 756 -10.21 19.85 19.24
N PRO A 757 -9.16 19.34 19.93
CA PRO A 757 -8.11 18.56 19.29
C PRO A 757 -8.56 17.22 18.70
N ALA A 758 -9.74 16.73 19.09
CA ALA A 758 -10.26 15.41 18.74
C ALA A 758 -11.62 15.45 18.01
N LEU A 759 -12.08 16.63 17.61
CA LEU A 759 -13.34 16.76 16.87
C LEU A 759 -13.19 16.30 15.41
N LEU A 760 -14.17 15.56 14.92
CA LEU A 760 -14.32 15.15 13.53
C LEU A 760 -15.04 16.21 12.69
N ALA A 761 -15.88 17.03 13.32
CA ALA A 761 -16.64 18.10 12.71
C ALA A 761 -16.98 19.18 13.76
N PRO A 762 -17.36 20.40 13.34
CA PRO A 762 -17.76 21.45 14.27
C PRO A 762 -18.92 21.02 15.19
N LEU A 763 -18.86 21.39 16.45
CA LEU A 763 -19.93 21.14 17.41
C LEU A 763 -21.14 22.05 17.14
N GLN A 764 -22.34 21.48 17.19
CA GLN A 764 -23.60 22.19 17.34
C GLN A 764 -24.08 22.01 18.77
N GLY A 765 -24.36 23.12 19.44
CA GLY A 765 -24.76 23.12 20.84
C GLY A 765 -26.14 23.73 21.06
N THR A 766 -26.92 23.12 21.94
CA THR A 766 -28.23 23.62 22.37
C THR A 766 -28.28 23.61 23.89
N ALA A 767 -28.92 24.62 24.49
CA ALA A 767 -29.07 24.76 25.93
C ALA A 767 -30.55 24.79 26.33
N GLY A 768 -30.84 24.27 27.51
CA GLY A 768 -32.19 24.23 28.09
C GLY A 768 -32.14 24.29 29.62
N ARG A 769 -33.30 24.46 30.24
CA ARG A 769 -33.45 24.51 31.71
C ARG A 769 -34.66 23.69 32.12
N PHE A 770 -34.50 22.79 33.07
CA PHE A 770 -35.60 22.00 33.65
C PHE A 770 -36.04 22.60 34.98
N ALA A 771 -37.35 22.74 35.17
CA ALA A 771 -37.93 23.20 36.43
C ALA A 771 -37.88 22.10 37.50
N LEU A 772 -37.44 22.48 38.71
CA LEU A 772 -37.41 21.60 39.88
C LEU A 772 -38.59 21.89 40.81
N THR A 773 -38.96 20.93 41.65
CA THR A 773 -40.13 20.98 42.55
C THR A 773 -40.08 22.13 43.57
N GLY A 774 -38.92 22.78 43.76
CA GLY A 774 -38.71 23.92 44.66
C GLY A 774 -38.62 25.30 43.98
N GLY A 775 -38.90 25.42 42.68
CA GLY A 775 -38.78 26.68 41.92
C GLY A 775 -37.37 26.99 41.40
N GLU A 776 -36.39 26.16 41.75
CA GLU A 776 -35.04 26.19 41.16
C GLU A 776 -35.03 25.57 39.75
N THR A 777 -33.94 25.76 39.02
CA THR A 777 -33.76 25.17 37.68
C THR A 777 -32.45 24.41 37.59
N LEU A 778 -32.46 23.30 36.85
CA LEU A 778 -31.26 22.59 36.41
C LEU A 778 -31.04 22.91 34.93
N ALA A 779 -29.97 23.64 34.61
CA ALA A 779 -29.58 23.93 33.25
C ALA A 779 -28.83 22.74 32.63
N VAL A 780 -29.03 22.52 31.34
CA VAL A 780 -28.24 21.57 30.54
C VAL A 780 -27.76 22.27 29.28
N GLN A 781 -26.52 22.00 28.90
CA GLN A 781 -26.00 22.31 27.59
C GLN A 781 -25.55 21.01 26.93
N GLY A 782 -26.02 20.74 25.72
CA GLY A 782 -25.65 19.54 24.97
C GLY A 782 -25.02 19.87 23.64
N TRP A 783 -24.09 19.03 23.19
CA TRP A 783 -23.35 19.20 21.94
C TRP A 783 -23.30 17.91 21.11
N LEU A 784 -23.38 18.07 19.79
CA LEU A 784 -23.18 17.02 18.80
C LEU A 784 -22.21 17.51 17.72
N GLU A 785 -21.43 16.59 17.16
CA GLU A 785 -20.63 16.89 15.96
C GLU A 785 -21.53 17.01 14.72
N SER A 786 -21.30 18.05 13.92
CA SER A 786 -22.01 18.30 12.65
C SER A 786 -21.53 17.36 11.53
N ARG A 787 -21.63 16.06 11.73
CA ARG A 787 -21.16 15.03 10.80
C ARG A 787 -22.29 14.14 10.31
N ARG A 788 -22.04 13.45 9.21
CA ARG A 788 -22.86 12.34 8.76
C ARG A 788 -22.45 11.09 9.54
N SER A 789 -23.42 10.25 9.86
CA SER A 789 -23.23 8.92 10.44
C SER A 789 -23.86 7.88 9.51
N TRP A 790 -23.65 6.60 9.76
CA TRP A 790 -24.19 5.51 8.93
C TRP A 790 -24.59 4.32 9.80
N PRO A 791 -25.34 3.33 9.28
CA PRO A 791 -25.71 2.15 10.05
C PRO A 791 -24.48 1.47 10.68
N GLY A 792 -24.52 1.22 11.99
CA GLY A 792 -23.40 0.64 12.75
C GLY A 792 -22.32 1.64 13.22
N ASP A 793 -22.40 2.92 12.84
CA ASP A 793 -21.55 3.98 13.41
C ASP A 793 -22.05 4.39 14.81
N THR A 794 -21.21 5.09 15.58
CA THR A 794 -21.54 5.57 16.93
C THR A 794 -21.60 7.09 16.98
N VAL A 795 -22.64 7.66 17.59
CA VAL A 795 -22.76 9.12 17.80
C VAL A 795 -22.42 9.46 19.25
N ASP A 796 -21.42 10.33 19.42
CA ASP A 796 -21.06 10.91 20.70
C ASP A 796 -21.96 12.13 20.99
N LEU A 797 -22.60 12.14 22.15
CA LEU A 797 -23.35 13.24 22.74
C LEU A 797 -22.65 13.67 24.02
N TRP A 798 -22.26 14.95 24.08
CA TRP A 798 -21.70 15.55 25.28
C TRP A 798 -22.75 16.45 25.94
N LEU A 799 -22.88 16.37 27.25
CA LEU A 799 -23.79 17.14 28.06
C LEU A 799 -23.03 17.78 29.23
N GLN A 800 -23.42 18.98 29.62
CA GLN A 800 -22.97 19.62 30.85
C GLN A 800 -24.19 20.14 31.61
N TRP A 801 -24.39 19.60 32.81
CA TRP A 801 -25.47 19.95 33.72
C TRP A 801 -24.99 21.02 34.70
N ARG A 802 -25.81 22.02 35.00
CA ARG A 802 -25.49 23.12 35.94
C ARG A 802 -26.68 23.45 36.84
N GLY A 803 -26.47 23.42 38.14
CA GLY A 803 -27.50 23.71 39.14
C GLY A 803 -26.98 23.58 40.56
N ALA A 804 -27.82 23.90 41.55
CA ALA A 804 -27.44 23.81 42.97
C ALA A 804 -27.32 22.36 43.45
N ALA A 805 -28.20 21.47 42.98
CA ALA A 805 -28.21 20.04 43.29
C ALA A 805 -28.86 19.24 42.17
N TRP A 806 -28.55 17.95 42.11
CA TRP A 806 -29.22 16.98 41.25
C TRP A 806 -30.60 16.59 41.83
N PRO A 807 -31.68 16.58 41.02
CA PRO A 807 -33.01 16.21 41.49
C PRO A 807 -33.08 14.76 41.98
N ALA A 808 -33.63 14.55 43.18
CA ALA A 808 -33.78 13.22 43.76
C ALA A 808 -34.66 12.32 42.89
N ASN A 809 -34.22 11.07 42.67
CA ASN A 809 -34.90 10.03 41.86
C ASN A 809 -35.00 10.31 40.35
N PHE A 810 -34.51 11.44 39.84
CA PHE A 810 -34.53 11.73 38.41
C PHE A 810 -33.23 11.28 37.73
N VAL A 811 -33.37 10.69 36.55
CA VAL A 811 -32.23 10.35 35.67
C VAL A 811 -32.44 10.92 34.27
N PRO A 812 -31.36 11.21 33.53
CA PRO A 812 -31.46 11.59 32.13
C PRO A 812 -32.05 10.44 31.29
N PHE A 813 -32.98 10.78 30.41
CA PHE A 813 -33.27 9.98 29.23
C PHE A 813 -32.64 10.63 28.01
N VAL A 814 -32.08 9.81 27.13
CA VAL A 814 -31.44 10.27 25.88
C VAL A 814 -31.95 9.41 24.76
N HIS A 815 -32.81 9.97 23.91
CA HIS A 815 -33.46 9.24 22.84
C HIS A 815 -33.01 9.78 21.48
N LEU A 816 -32.78 8.86 20.55
CA LEU A 816 -32.64 9.15 19.13
C LEU A 816 -34.02 8.91 18.49
N ARG A 817 -34.56 9.92 17.80
CA ARG A 817 -35.92 9.88 17.26
C ARG A 817 -35.99 10.05 15.76
N GLU A 818 -36.89 9.28 15.16
CA GLU A 818 -37.37 9.44 13.78
C GLU A 818 -38.87 9.72 13.83
N ASP A 819 -39.30 10.91 13.36
CA ASP A 819 -40.73 11.30 13.31
C ASP A 819 -41.51 10.95 14.60
N ASP A 820 -40.94 11.35 15.75
CA ASP A 820 -41.42 11.12 17.14
C ASP A 820 -41.31 9.69 17.70
N ALA A 821 -40.86 8.71 16.92
CA ALA A 821 -40.59 7.36 17.40
C ALA A 821 -39.15 7.20 17.91
N ASN A 822 -38.96 6.56 19.06
CA ASN A 822 -37.64 6.22 19.57
C ASN A 822 -37.01 5.09 18.74
N VAL A 823 -35.89 5.35 18.07
CA VAL A 823 -35.12 4.36 17.30
C VAL A 823 -33.92 3.81 18.09
N ALA A 824 -33.40 4.59 19.03
CA ALA A 824 -32.38 4.16 20.00
C ALA A 824 -32.52 4.99 21.28
N GLN A 825 -32.06 4.46 22.41
CA GLN A 825 -32.11 5.16 23.69
C GLN A 825 -30.92 4.81 24.58
N MET A 826 -30.52 5.75 25.45
CA MET A 826 -29.52 5.51 26.48
C MET A 826 -29.82 6.27 27.77
N ASP A 827 -30.75 5.70 28.52
CA ASP A 827 -31.27 6.26 29.76
C ASP A 827 -30.42 5.84 30.96
N GLY A 828 -30.51 6.59 32.04
CA GLY A 828 -29.83 6.31 33.30
C GLY A 828 -28.91 7.45 33.75
N PRO A 829 -28.31 7.33 34.96
CA PRO A 829 -27.61 8.41 35.64
C PRO A 829 -26.48 9.03 34.80
N PRO A 830 -26.08 10.28 35.08
CA PRO A 830 -24.92 10.91 34.45
C PRO A 830 -23.69 10.02 34.51
N ARG A 831 -22.94 9.97 33.39
CA ARG A 831 -21.78 9.10 33.26
C ARG A 831 -20.66 9.78 32.50
N PHE A 832 -19.42 9.40 32.79
CA PHE A 832 -18.26 9.83 32.02
C PHE A 832 -17.24 8.69 31.99
N PHE A 833 -17.48 7.70 31.13
CA PHE A 833 -16.80 6.39 31.10
C PHE A 833 -16.90 5.55 32.39
N THR A 834 -17.48 6.12 33.45
CA THR A 834 -17.88 5.49 34.70
C THR A 834 -19.17 6.14 35.19
N LEU A 835 -19.85 5.53 36.16
CA LEU A 835 -20.93 6.18 36.90
C LEU A 835 -20.35 7.02 38.05
N TYR A 836 -20.94 8.19 38.30
CA TYR A 836 -20.55 9.05 39.41
C TYR A 836 -21.78 9.68 40.07
N ASP A 837 -21.62 10.15 41.31
CA ASP A 837 -22.66 10.90 42.00
C ASP A 837 -22.67 12.37 41.54
N ALA A 838 -23.68 12.71 40.74
CA ALA A 838 -23.83 14.05 40.19
C ALA A 838 -24.03 15.13 41.27
N ASN A 839 -24.60 14.79 42.44
CA ASN A 839 -24.73 15.75 43.54
C ASN A 839 -23.35 16.17 44.08
N THR A 840 -22.48 15.19 44.33
CA THR A 840 -21.12 15.44 44.79
C THR A 840 -20.34 16.30 43.79
N VAL A 841 -20.45 16.01 42.50
CA VAL A 841 -19.75 16.76 41.44
C VAL A 841 -20.31 18.18 41.29
N LEU A 842 -21.63 18.36 41.28
CA LEU A 842 -22.27 19.68 41.22
C LEU A 842 -21.90 20.55 42.42
N ALA A 843 -21.90 19.99 43.63
CA ALA A 843 -21.51 20.72 44.83
C ALA A 843 -20.04 21.18 44.80
N ALA A 844 -19.15 20.38 44.20
CA ALA A 844 -17.72 20.69 44.12
C ALA A 844 -17.38 21.68 42.99
N ALA A 845 -17.94 21.49 41.79
CA ALA A 845 -17.53 22.21 40.58
C ALA A 845 -18.60 23.20 40.04
N GLY A 846 -19.85 23.10 40.49
CA GLY A 846 -20.99 23.86 39.96
C GLY A 846 -21.51 23.36 38.61
N TYR A 847 -20.92 22.29 38.06
CA TYR A 847 -21.36 21.62 36.84
C TYR A 847 -21.00 20.13 36.90
N ALA A 848 -21.71 19.31 36.11
CA ALA A 848 -21.42 17.87 35.93
C ALA A 848 -21.40 17.53 34.44
N ASN A 849 -20.27 16.99 33.95
CA ASN A 849 -20.09 16.59 32.55
C ASN A 849 -20.57 15.15 32.33
N ASP A 850 -21.39 14.93 31.31
CA ASP A 850 -22.03 13.65 30.99
C ASP A 850 -21.77 13.32 29.51
N TRP A 851 -21.12 12.18 29.23
CA TRP A 851 -20.79 11.73 27.88
C TRP A 851 -21.57 10.45 27.57
N ARG A 852 -22.42 10.54 26.55
CA ARG A 852 -23.25 9.45 26.03
C ARG A 852 -22.77 9.07 24.63
N GLN A 853 -22.81 7.79 24.31
CA GLN A 853 -22.56 7.28 22.95
C GLN A 853 -23.57 6.20 22.57
N PHE A 854 -24.38 6.45 21.54
CA PHE A 854 -25.33 5.44 21.04
C PHE A 854 -24.97 5.01 19.62
N ALA A 855 -25.20 3.74 19.32
CA ALA A 855 -25.02 3.18 17.99
C ALA A 855 -26.19 3.57 17.07
N ILE A 856 -25.89 3.87 15.81
CA ILE A 856 -26.88 3.97 14.75
C ILE A 856 -27.36 2.55 14.43
N PRO A 857 -28.67 2.26 14.51
CA PRO A 857 -29.23 0.96 14.17
C PRO A 857 -28.73 0.43 12.83
N ALA A 858 -28.45 -0.88 12.75
CA ALA A 858 -27.90 -1.50 11.54
C ALA A 858 -28.88 -1.49 10.35
N ASP A 859 -30.18 -1.36 10.63
CA ASP A 859 -31.27 -1.26 9.66
C ASP A 859 -31.64 0.19 9.30
N ALA A 860 -30.88 1.19 9.80
CA ALA A 860 -31.12 2.59 9.52
C ALA A 860 -31.07 2.90 8.01
N ARG A 861 -32.02 3.71 7.53
CA ARG A 861 -32.10 4.07 6.12
C ARG A 861 -31.19 5.25 5.79
N ALA A 862 -30.39 5.12 4.74
CA ALA A 862 -29.63 6.24 4.21
C ALA A 862 -30.58 7.38 3.78
N GLY A 863 -30.22 8.61 4.15
CA GLY A 863 -31.03 9.82 3.94
C GLY A 863 -31.94 10.18 5.12
N ALA A 864 -32.11 9.30 6.10
CA ALA A 864 -32.87 9.62 7.30
C ALA A 864 -32.22 10.77 8.09
N THR A 865 -33.06 11.61 8.70
CA THR A 865 -32.63 12.65 9.62
C THR A 865 -33.36 12.44 10.93
N TRP A 866 -32.60 12.21 11.98
CA TRP A 866 -33.12 11.93 13.31
C TRP A 866 -32.78 13.08 14.25
N SER A 867 -33.51 13.20 15.35
CA SER A 867 -33.23 14.17 16.40
C SER A 867 -32.72 13.45 17.64
N VAL A 868 -31.70 14.03 18.28
CA VAL A 868 -31.29 13.62 19.63
C VAL A 868 -32.05 14.48 20.62
N VAL A 869 -32.80 13.85 21.51
CA VAL A 869 -33.57 14.51 22.54
C VAL A 869 -33.10 14.08 23.92
N VAL A 870 -33.09 15.02 24.86
CA VAL A 870 -32.66 14.80 26.25
C VAL A 870 -33.71 15.35 27.18
N GLY A 871 -34.06 14.58 28.21
CA GLY A 871 -34.90 15.07 29.31
C GLY A 871 -34.60 14.35 30.61
N LEU A 872 -35.39 14.64 31.63
CA LEU A 872 -35.26 14.03 32.96
C LEU A 872 -36.57 13.37 33.35
N TYR A 873 -36.49 12.14 33.84
CA TYR A 873 -37.63 11.40 34.33
C TYR A 873 -37.32 10.64 35.62
N ASP A 874 -38.35 10.39 36.42
CA ASP A 874 -38.31 9.48 37.55
C ASP A 874 -38.59 8.05 37.06
N PRO A 875 -37.63 7.11 37.15
CA PRO A 875 -37.82 5.73 36.70
C PRO A 875 -38.92 4.96 37.44
N ALA A 876 -39.26 5.35 38.67
CA ALA A 876 -40.28 4.67 39.47
C ALA A 876 -41.70 5.12 39.11
N THR A 877 -41.87 6.41 38.79
CA THR A 877 -43.20 6.99 38.53
C THR A 877 -43.47 7.30 37.06
N GLY A 878 -42.43 7.36 36.23
CA GLY A 878 -42.50 7.82 34.85
C GLY A 878 -42.68 9.34 34.71
N GLN A 879 -42.71 10.08 35.83
CA GLN A 879 -42.88 11.53 35.83
C GLN A 879 -41.70 12.20 35.12
N ARG A 880 -41.98 13.15 34.23
CA ARG A 880 -40.97 13.95 33.53
C ARG A 880 -40.89 15.37 34.08
N LEU A 881 -39.71 15.98 34.06
CA LEU A 881 -39.53 17.38 34.42
C LEU A 881 -39.84 18.29 33.23
N SER A 882 -40.48 19.43 33.49
CA SER A 882 -40.79 20.42 32.45
C SER A 882 -39.55 21.21 32.06
N LEU A 883 -39.29 21.28 30.75
CA LEU A 883 -38.39 22.26 30.14
C LEU A 883 -39.05 23.65 30.20
N VAL A 884 -38.31 24.68 30.60
CA VAL A 884 -38.79 26.05 30.72
C VAL A 884 -38.04 27.04 29.82
N ASP A 885 -38.74 28.08 29.38
CA ASP A 885 -38.16 29.19 28.63
C ASP A 885 -37.39 30.20 29.53
N ALA A 886 -36.93 31.31 28.92
CA ALA A 886 -36.21 32.36 29.64
C ALA A 886 -37.07 33.08 30.71
N GLN A 887 -38.39 32.99 30.61
CA GLN A 887 -39.39 33.54 31.53
C GLN A 887 -39.87 32.51 32.57
N GLY A 888 -39.32 31.30 32.55
CA GLY A 888 -39.68 30.21 33.46
C GLY A 888 -41.02 29.54 33.12
N GLN A 889 -41.58 29.78 31.93
CA GLN A 889 -42.82 29.13 31.50
C GLN A 889 -42.52 27.75 30.90
N PRO A 890 -43.32 26.71 31.19
CA PRO A 890 -43.15 25.38 30.59
C PRO A 890 -43.34 25.43 29.07
N VAL A 891 -42.39 24.85 28.34
CA VAL A 891 -42.40 24.76 26.87
C VAL A 891 -42.36 23.32 26.33
N GLY A 892 -42.19 22.33 27.22
CA GLY A 892 -42.12 20.91 26.90
C GLY A 892 -41.54 20.12 28.06
N ASP A 893 -41.13 18.88 27.82
CA ASP A 893 -40.48 17.98 28.78
C ASP A 893 -39.14 17.42 28.27
N GLU A 894 -38.70 17.85 27.09
CA GLU A 894 -37.48 17.39 26.43
C GLU A 894 -36.81 18.51 25.63
N LEU A 895 -35.48 18.48 25.59
CA LEU A 895 -34.63 19.38 24.83
C LEU A 895 -34.13 18.66 23.58
N VAL A 896 -34.42 19.23 22.40
CA VAL A 896 -33.85 18.78 21.13
C VAL A 896 -32.43 19.32 21.00
N ILE A 897 -31.42 18.45 21.03
CA ILE A 897 -30.00 18.87 20.94
C ILE A 897 -29.64 19.24 19.50
N GLY A 898 -29.97 18.37 18.55
CA GLY A 898 -29.65 18.58 17.14
C GLY A 898 -29.90 17.35 16.28
N PRO A 899 -29.77 17.49 14.95
CA PRO A 899 -30.04 16.41 14.02
C PRO A 899 -28.85 15.46 13.85
N VAL A 900 -29.12 14.17 13.72
CA VAL A 900 -28.21 13.13 13.23
C VAL A 900 -28.62 12.75 11.82
N ARG A 901 -27.70 12.94 10.85
CA ARG A 901 -27.96 12.65 9.44
C ARG A 901 -27.35 11.31 9.06
N VAL A 902 -28.19 10.35 8.68
CA VAL A 902 -27.76 9.01 8.27
C VAL A 902 -27.42 9.03 6.78
N ALA A 903 -26.21 8.63 6.44
CA ALA A 903 -25.70 8.45 5.08
C ALA A 903 -25.51 6.95 4.78
N ALA A 904 -25.19 6.64 3.52
CA ALA A 904 -24.72 5.29 3.19
C ALA A 904 -23.39 5.01 3.93
N PRO A 905 -23.15 3.76 4.36
CA PRO A 905 -21.88 3.40 4.98
C PRO A 905 -20.71 3.69 4.04
N PRO A 906 -19.56 4.13 4.58
CA PRO A 906 -18.37 4.33 3.77
C PRO A 906 -17.93 3.00 3.17
N VAL A 907 -17.28 3.08 2.01
CA VAL A 907 -16.65 1.90 1.41
C VAL A 907 -15.58 1.41 2.39
N PRO A 908 -15.57 0.13 2.79
CA PRO A 908 -14.52 -0.42 3.64
C PRO A 908 -13.15 -0.09 3.08
N ASP A 909 -12.25 0.36 3.93
CA ASP A 909 -10.85 0.50 3.53
C ASP A 909 -10.11 -0.84 3.67
N GLN A 910 -8.84 -0.89 3.27
CA GLN A 910 -8.10 -2.15 3.25
C GLN A 910 -7.94 -2.76 4.66
N ALA A 911 -7.75 -1.92 5.69
CA ALA A 911 -7.66 -2.37 7.07
C ALA A 911 -8.97 -3.02 7.53
N CYS A 912 -10.12 -2.37 7.32
CA CYS A 912 -11.44 -2.92 7.64
C CYS A 912 -11.74 -4.20 6.85
N ALA A 913 -11.35 -4.26 5.57
CA ALA A 913 -11.57 -5.44 4.74
C ALA A 913 -10.73 -6.66 5.15
N LEU A 914 -9.49 -6.46 5.62
CA LEU A 914 -8.61 -7.55 6.08
C LEU A 914 -8.83 -7.89 7.56
N ILE A 915 -9.19 -6.90 8.37
CA ILE A 915 -9.33 -6.99 9.82
C ILE A 915 -10.66 -6.34 10.21
N PRO A 916 -11.78 -7.09 10.21
CA PRO A 916 -13.12 -6.54 10.46
C PRO A 916 -13.25 -5.77 11.78
N ALA A 917 -12.45 -6.10 12.80
CA ALA A 917 -12.41 -5.38 14.07
C ALA A 917 -12.02 -3.89 13.93
N THR A 918 -11.36 -3.50 12.84
CA THR A 918 -10.92 -2.12 12.58
C THR A 918 -12.01 -1.25 11.94
N CYS A 919 -13.13 -1.83 11.50
CA CYS A 919 -14.20 -1.09 10.82
C CYS A 919 -14.89 -0.07 11.74
N ALA A 920 -15.02 -0.39 13.04
CA ALA A 920 -15.63 0.50 14.03
C ALA A 920 -14.85 1.81 14.23
N ALA A 921 -13.58 1.83 13.85
CA ALA A 921 -12.71 2.98 13.95
C ALA A 921 -12.48 3.68 12.59
N GLN A 922 -13.05 3.16 11.50
CA GLN A 922 -12.89 3.74 10.17
C GLN A 922 -13.42 5.18 10.13
N ALA A 923 -12.60 6.09 9.64
CA ALA A 923 -13.00 7.48 9.43
C ALA A 923 -14.13 7.58 8.37
N PRO A 924 -15.06 8.56 8.53
CA PRO A 924 -16.11 8.86 7.55
C PRO A 924 -15.62 9.10 6.12
#